data_AF-A0A6A4W5H5-F1
#
_entry.id   AF-A0A6A4W5H5-F1
#
_cell.length_a   1.000
_cell.length_b   1.000
_cell.length_c   1.000
_cell.angle_alpha   90.00
_cell.angle_beta   90.00
_cell.angle_gamma   90.00
#
_symmetry.space_group_name_H-M   'P 1'
#
loop_
_entity.id
_entity.type
_entity.pdbx_description
1 polymer ?
#
loop_
_entity_poly.entity_id
_entity_poly.type
_entity_poly.pdbx_seq_one_letter_code
_entity_poly.pdbx_strand_id
1 'polypeptide(L)'
;MYGLRPKLHEVEVEDVGRLGMALTFVAEYIARMYNLPKDAIASGLPLIDTSKTIIGPYCPAFLNGYDRCEVTRYRTINGMCNNLEFPHWGSARNTFRRLLAPNYADGVNAPRAGSAGYPLPSPRHVSAHLHKDLGHHDHAVTMFLVSWGQVIDHDITFTGEMKPEEKDRNGRPKMPDCCNDPRHADNPQCFPIEIPADDEFYGLYGQKCMNVIRSLPGVHHKCKLGPRDPINTVSSYIDASFVYGSDEKTARRMRSYQGGLLKTLPVFREFGLKDLLPPNLHAPDEGCIRPSKDIFCFDAGDGRVNEQLVLAITQTMFVREHNRIAYQLAHINPHWDDETIYQETRLIVGALVQQVTYNEFLPMVLGKEVMSKNGMVLEKGGYNHKYDPTVDASASNAFASAAVPFRPLTAAVLPLSAGPLPGKYIDSSRLSQQLRQPYDIYKGGFCDQYTMGLMNQAAQAMDDAVSQEVTNHLFQMPEHRFGMDLAAINMQRGREHGIPGYNDYREYCGLPRIRDFYELNSVMTNSTASSYGNIYQHPDDIDLWSGGISEKPLPGSMVGPTLACLIAEQFRVLKFGDRFWFENQGFPSSFTHEQIDEIRKIKLSSVICANGDHIERAQLYVMVLPDHEINPITPCAALPQLDLSKWKDLGGPGYGPGPAIGPVYDTKSPQQVMFVVPPSKAHRPQSYQTPVYVPRPQYGYQTTPPQYGASKTDAHSLVHGQSFGESRPSAEYGAPQPQQSYGPPPKQEYGPPPKQEYGPPPKQEYTPPKQEYGPPPKQEYGPPPKQEYGVPKQVYTPPKQEYGPPPKQEYGAPKPQESYGAPAKLQESYGAPQPQESYGPPPSQEYGPPPSQEYGPPPQSHGRPRGYGRSRTPRPPAVLPEPVAADHPPPAAVLSGQVRGARAGGRASGWRASDACVEYLQQRSVLVVSCAYATERVPASVCVCVLVCCYGRGPPIVW
;
A
#
# COMPACT_ATOMS: atom_id res chain seq x y z
N MET A 1 -17.59 -10.21 24.19
CA MET A 1 -17.54 -11.64 23.82
C MET A 1 -18.75 -12.11 23.01
N TYR A 2 -19.97 -11.57 23.19
CA TYR A 2 -21.03 -11.75 22.18
C TYR A 2 -20.47 -11.41 20.78
N GLY A 3 -20.63 -12.32 19.82
CA GLY A 3 -20.05 -12.21 18.47
C GLY A 3 -18.70 -12.91 18.22
N LEU A 4 -18.04 -13.47 19.25
CA LEU A 4 -16.87 -14.35 19.07
C LEU A 4 -17.27 -15.81 18.87
N ARG A 5 -16.62 -16.49 17.92
CA ARG A 5 -16.85 -17.91 17.61
C ARG A 5 -15.76 -18.78 18.26
N PRO A 6 -16.07 -19.74 19.15
CA PRO A 6 -15.07 -20.64 19.73
C PRO A 6 -14.42 -21.54 18.67
N LYS A 7 -13.11 -21.83 18.82
CA LYS A 7 -12.26 -22.69 17.96
C LYS A 7 -12.89 -23.17 16.63
N LEU A 8 -12.91 -22.29 15.62
CA LEU A 8 -13.24 -22.68 14.25
C LEU A 8 -12.06 -23.42 13.58
N HIS A 9 -12.36 -24.30 12.63
CA HIS A 9 -11.36 -24.86 11.72
C HIS A 9 -10.93 -23.86 10.63
N GLU A 10 -11.86 -23.02 10.14
CA GLU A 10 -11.56 -21.88 9.27
C GLU A 10 -11.85 -20.59 10.04
N VAL A 11 -10.82 -19.76 10.25
CA VAL A 11 -10.89 -18.48 10.96
C VAL A 11 -10.78 -17.35 9.94
N GLU A 12 -11.83 -16.55 9.78
CA GLU A 12 -11.86 -15.44 8.82
C GLU A 12 -11.15 -14.19 9.41
N VAL A 13 -10.80 -13.22 8.56
CA VAL A 13 -10.13 -11.96 8.97
C VAL A 13 -10.91 -11.26 10.08
N GLU A 14 -12.24 -11.23 9.96
CA GLU A 14 -13.14 -10.59 10.91
C GLU A 14 -13.21 -11.31 12.26
N ASP A 15 -12.96 -12.63 12.33
CA ASP A 15 -12.89 -13.34 13.62
C ASP A 15 -11.62 -12.95 14.39
N VAL A 16 -10.48 -12.89 13.69
CA VAL A 16 -9.21 -12.42 14.28
C VAL A 16 -9.36 -10.96 14.72
N GLY A 17 -9.93 -10.11 13.87
CA GLY A 17 -10.23 -8.70 14.19
C GLY A 17 -11.11 -8.53 15.43
N ARG A 18 -12.18 -9.33 15.56
CA ARG A 18 -13.06 -9.31 16.74
C ARG A 18 -12.33 -9.74 18.02
N LEU A 19 -11.45 -10.73 17.94
CA LEU A 19 -10.63 -11.16 19.07
C LEU A 19 -9.58 -10.09 19.44
N GLY A 20 -8.89 -9.51 18.45
CA GLY A 20 -7.92 -8.43 18.64
C GLY A 20 -8.52 -7.22 19.35
N MET A 21 -9.76 -6.83 18.99
CA MET A 21 -10.49 -5.76 19.68
C MET A 21 -10.77 -6.10 21.14
N ALA A 22 -11.15 -7.34 21.44
CA ALA A 22 -11.40 -7.78 22.80
C ALA A 22 -10.10 -7.82 23.64
N LEU A 23 -8.97 -8.26 23.06
CA LEU A 23 -7.66 -8.28 23.73
C LEU A 23 -7.14 -6.86 23.99
N THR A 24 -7.29 -5.96 23.02
CA THR A 24 -6.92 -4.53 23.15
C THR A 24 -7.71 -3.88 24.28
N PHE A 25 -9.03 -4.11 24.35
CA PHE A 25 -9.86 -3.59 25.45
C PHE A 25 -9.46 -4.14 26.83
N VAL A 26 -9.08 -5.42 26.93
CA VAL A 26 -8.57 -6.00 28.19
C VAL A 26 -7.23 -5.39 28.59
N ALA A 27 -6.33 -5.16 27.63
CA ALA A 27 -5.07 -4.47 27.87
C ALA A 27 -5.29 -3.01 28.33
N GLU A 28 -6.21 -2.28 27.69
CA GLU A 28 -6.61 -0.92 28.02
C GLU A 28 -7.21 -0.82 29.43
N TYR A 29 -8.06 -1.80 29.80
CA TYR A 29 -8.63 -1.90 31.14
C TYR A 29 -7.56 -2.15 32.22
N ILE A 30 -6.66 -3.11 32.00
CA ILE A 30 -5.58 -3.43 32.95
C ILE A 30 -4.60 -2.26 33.09
N ALA A 31 -4.21 -1.64 31.97
CA ALA A 31 -3.33 -0.47 31.96
C ALA A 31 -3.89 0.68 32.81
N ARG A 32 -5.19 0.97 32.71
CA ARG A 32 -5.85 2.00 33.52
C ARG A 32 -6.09 1.57 34.97
N MET A 33 -6.51 0.32 35.21
CA MET A 33 -6.77 -0.20 36.57
C MET A 33 -5.53 -0.19 37.47
N TYR A 34 -4.36 -0.45 36.89
CA TYR A 34 -3.08 -0.50 37.61
C TYR A 34 -2.17 0.72 37.34
N ASN A 35 -2.65 1.72 36.60
CA ASN A 35 -1.90 2.92 36.18
C ASN A 35 -0.50 2.59 35.64
N LEU A 36 -0.45 1.65 34.68
CA LEU A 36 0.81 1.14 34.12
C LEU A 36 1.48 2.19 33.22
N PRO A 37 2.80 2.41 33.33
CA PRO A 37 3.55 3.24 32.39
C PRO A 37 3.72 2.52 31.02
N LYS A 38 3.98 3.28 29.95
CA LYS A 38 3.95 2.76 28.56
C LYS A 38 4.94 1.62 28.30
N ASP A 39 6.09 1.62 28.96
CA ASP A 39 7.09 0.56 28.94
C ASP A 39 6.59 -0.73 29.59
N ALA A 40 5.90 -0.64 30.74
CA ALA A 40 5.28 -1.78 31.40
C ALA A 40 4.06 -2.33 30.62
N ILE A 41 3.34 -1.47 29.90
CA ILE A 41 2.29 -1.87 28.97
C ILE A 41 2.90 -2.67 27.79
N ALA A 42 3.93 -2.13 27.14
CA ALA A 42 4.54 -2.72 25.95
C ALA A 42 5.35 -4.00 26.25
N SER A 43 5.99 -4.10 27.41
CA SER A 43 6.87 -5.23 27.78
C SER A 43 6.24 -6.22 28.78
N GLY A 44 5.39 -5.74 29.69
CA GLY A 44 4.83 -6.54 30.79
C GLY A 44 3.54 -7.28 30.43
N LEU A 45 2.58 -6.62 29.76
CA LEU A 45 1.33 -7.28 29.36
C LEU A 45 1.55 -8.51 28.44
N PRO A 46 2.53 -8.53 27.51
CA PRO A 46 2.85 -9.72 26.73
C PRO A 46 3.43 -10.90 27.51
N LEU A 47 3.66 -10.78 28.83
CA LEU A 47 4.07 -11.88 29.70
C LEU A 47 2.87 -12.62 30.33
N ILE A 48 1.66 -12.08 30.23
CA ILE A 48 0.45 -12.67 30.80
C ILE A 48 -0.01 -13.87 29.97
N ASP A 49 0.00 -15.06 30.57
CA ASP A 49 -0.53 -16.29 29.97
C ASP A 49 -2.06 -16.28 29.90
N THR A 50 -2.61 -16.01 28.71
CA THR A 50 -4.06 -16.01 28.49
C THR A 50 -4.63 -17.42 28.25
N SER A 51 -3.81 -18.46 28.08
CA SER A 51 -4.24 -19.79 27.64
C SER A 51 -5.18 -20.49 28.63
N LYS A 52 -5.01 -20.23 29.94
CA LYS A 52 -5.82 -20.75 31.04
C LYS A 52 -7.04 -19.87 31.38
N THR A 53 -7.24 -18.78 30.64
CA THR A 53 -8.34 -17.83 30.87
C THR A 53 -9.52 -18.09 29.93
N ILE A 54 -10.59 -17.31 30.07
CA ILE A 54 -11.71 -17.29 29.12
C ILE A 54 -11.33 -16.91 27.68
N ILE A 55 -10.10 -16.43 27.42
CA ILE A 55 -9.57 -16.17 26.08
C ILE A 55 -9.14 -17.47 25.37
N GLY A 56 -8.58 -18.43 26.10
CA GLY A 56 -7.99 -19.67 25.53
C GLY A 56 -8.91 -20.44 24.55
N PRO A 57 -10.22 -20.60 24.81
CA PRO A 57 -11.17 -21.23 23.87
C PRO A 57 -11.44 -20.45 22.57
N TYR A 58 -11.01 -19.19 22.46
CA TYR A 58 -11.16 -18.36 21.26
C TYR A 58 -9.85 -18.17 20.50
N CYS A 59 -8.70 -18.53 21.10
CA CYS A 59 -7.40 -18.34 20.46
C CYS A 59 -7.25 -19.22 19.19
N PRO A 60 -6.96 -18.65 18.01
CA PRO A 60 -6.82 -19.42 16.77
C PRO A 60 -5.70 -20.47 16.86
N ALA A 61 -5.93 -21.66 16.28
CA ALA A 61 -4.98 -22.77 16.36
C ALA A 61 -3.57 -22.39 15.87
N PHE A 62 -3.50 -21.70 14.72
CA PHE A 62 -2.27 -21.23 14.09
C PHE A 62 -1.47 -20.22 14.92
N LEU A 63 -2.14 -19.50 15.84
CA LEU A 63 -1.49 -18.58 16.79
C LEU A 63 -1.20 -19.25 18.14
N ASN A 64 -1.70 -20.45 18.39
CA ASN A 64 -1.57 -21.13 19.69
C ASN A 64 -0.40 -22.16 19.72
N GLY A 65 0.38 -22.27 18.63
CA GLY A 65 1.60 -23.08 18.58
C GLY A 65 1.36 -24.60 18.55
N TYR A 66 0.24 -25.05 17.98
CA TYR A 66 -0.09 -26.48 17.86
C TYR A 66 0.34 -27.12 16.52
N ASP A 67 0.65 -26.30 15.52
CA ASP A 67 0.86 -26.76 14.15
C ASP A 67 2.31 -27.25 13.95
N ARG A 68 2.47 -28.58 13.82
CA ARG A 68 3.74 -29.17 13.36
C ARG A 68 3.82 -29.03 11.84
N CYS A 69 4.78 -28.25 11.37
CA CYS A 69 5.04 -28.12 9.94
C CYS A 69 5.84 -29.30 9.40
N GLU A 70 5.41 -29.82 8.25
CA GLU A 70 6.18 -30.77 7.44
C GLU A 70 6.94 -30.04 6.32
N VAL A 71 8.06 -30.60 5.86
CA VAL A 71 8.91 -29.95 4.86
C VAL A 71 8.38 -30.20 3.45
N THR A 72 7.45 -29.35 3.01
CA THR A 72 6.83 -29.40 1.68
C THR A 72 7.72 -28.80 0.57
N ARG A 73 7.52 -29.26 -0.68
CA ARG A 73 8.09 -28.65 -1.90
C ARG A 73 7.42 -27.32 -2.28
N TYR A 74 6.14 -27.14 -1.97
CA TYR A 74 5.39 -25.94 -2.32
C TYR A 74 5.03 -25.09 -1.09
N ARG A 75 4.95 -23.77 -1.30
CA ARG A 75 4.43 -22.81 -0.30
C ARG A 75 2.96 -23.12 -0.04
N THR A 76 2.50 -22.97 1.21
CA THR A 76 1.07 -22.81 1.50
C THR A 76 0.53 -21.56 0.79
N ILE A 77 -0.79 -21.44 0.60
CA ILE A 77 -1.38 -20.22 0.01
C ILE A 77 -1.27 -19.03 0.98
N ASN A 78 -1.27 -19.27 2.29
CA ASN A 78 -1.28 -18.23 3.33
C ASN A 78 0.09 -17.93 3.97
N GLY A 79 1.19 -18.44 3.41
CA GLY A 79 2.55 -18.25 3.94
C GLY A 79 2.90 -19.03 5.22
N MET A 80 1.97 -19.77 5.83
CA MET A 80 2.27 -20.62 7.00
C MET A 80 3.29 -21.72 6.67
N CYS A 81 4.04 -22.17 7.67
CA CYS A 81 5.06 -23.22 7.54
C CYS A 81 6.21 -22.90 6.57
N ASN A 82 6.43 -21.62 6.25
CA ASN A 82 7.68 -21.17 5.63
C ASN A 82 8.83 -21.37 6.63
N ASN A 83 8.79 -20.63 7.75
CA ASN A 83 9.56 -20.95 8.93
C ASN A 83 8.98 -22.21 9.62
N LEU A 84 9.86 -23.12 10.07
CA LEU A 84 9.49 -24.41 10.66
C LEU A 84 9.45 -24.41 12.20
N GLU A 85 10.12 -23.45 12.84
CA GLU A 85 10.11 -23.28 14.31
C GLU A 85 9.01 -22.30 14.75
N PHE A 86 8.75 -21.27 13.92
CA PHE A 86 7.71 -20.27 14.13
C PHE A 86 6.73 -20.22 12.94
N PRO A 87 5.79 -21.18 12.82
CA PRO A 87 4.93 -21.39 11.64
C PRO A 87 4.07 -20.20 11.17
N HIS A 88 3.93 -19.17 12.01
CA HIS A 88 3.10 -17.99 11.79
C HIS A 88 3.89 -16.77 11.28
N TRP A 89 5.23 -16.80 11.31
CA TRP A 89 6.06 -15.72 10.76
C TRP A 89 5.84 -15.56 9.25
N GLY A 90 5.61 -14.32 8.81
CA GLY A 90 5.25 -13.97 7.43
C GLY A 90 3.88 -14.49 6.94
N SER A 91 3.05 -15.09 7.81
CA SER A 91 1.77 -15.69 7.40
C SER A 91 0.58 -14.71 7.45
N ALA A 92 -0.40 -14.95 6.59
CA ALA A 92 -1.60 -14.14 6.46
C ALA A 92 -2.53 -14.27 7.68
N ARG A 93 -3.08 -13.12 8.11
CA ARG A 93 -3.87 -12.89 9.35
C ARG A 93 -3.03 -12.82 10.64
N ASN A 94 -1.72 -12.66 10.53
CA ASN A 94 -0.84 -12.33 11.67
C ASN A 94 -0.79 -10.79 11.90
N THR A 95 -0.25 -10.35 13.04
CA THR A 95 0.07 -8.93 13.29
C THR A 95 1.30 -8.48 12.50
N PHE A 96 1.37 -7.21 12.12
CA PHE A 96 2.62 -6.62 11.62
C PHE A 96 3.73 -6.62 12.68
N ARG A 97 4.98 -6.85 12.26
CA ARG A 97 6.18 -6.81 13.12
C ARG A 97 6.49 -5.38 13.60
N ARG A 98 6.97 -5.23 14.83
CA ARG A 98 7.40 -3.93 15.39
C ARG A 98 8.93 -3.83 15.39
N LEU A 99 9.46 -2.80 14.72
CA LEU A 99 10.88 -2.42 14.81
C LEU A 99 11.17 -1.57 16.06
N LEU A 100 10.17 -0.79 16.48
CA LEU A 100 10.15 0.05 17.67
C LEU A 100 8.81 -0.17 18.41
N ALA A 101 8.79 0.04 19.72
CA ALA A 101 7.58 -0.04 20.52
C ALA A 101 6.52 1.00 20.05
N PRO A 102 5.22 0.67 20.05
CA PRO A 102 4.18 1.59 19.59
C PRO A 102 4.03 2.82 20.50
N ASN A 103 3.96 4.00 19.89
CA ASN A 103 3.71 5.27 20.58
C ASN A 103 2.23 5.68 20.50
N TYR A 104 1.38 4.94 21.21
CA TYR A 104 -0.01 5.35 21.49
C TYR A 104 -0.06 6.38 22.61
N ALA A 105 -1.02 7.30 22.59
CA ALA A 105 -1.15 8.34 23.62
C ALA A 105 -1.34 7.73 25.02
N ASP A 106 -2.22 6.74 25.15
CA ASP A 106 -2.46 5.96 26.38
C ASP A 106 -1.59 4.69 26.50
N GLY A 107 -0.63 4.50 25.60
CA GLY A 107 0.23 3.32 25.53
C GLY A 107 -0.42 2.06 24.95
N VAL A 108 -1.74 2.04 24.71
CA VAL A 108 -2.46 0.83 24.25
C VAL A 108 -3.14 1.01 22.89
N ASN A 109 -3.95 2.06 22.72
CA ASN A 109 -4.99 2.09 21.69
C ASN A 109 -5.35 3.51 21.20
N ALA A 110 -5.18 4.54 22.04
CA ALA A 110 -5.49 5.92 21.69
C ALA A 110 -4.43 6.48 20.71
N PRO A 111 -4.82 7.04 19.54
CA PRO A 111 -3.89 7.50 18.49
C PRO A 111 -2.75 8.41 18.99
N ARG A 112 -1.62 8.42 18.27
CA ARG A 112 -0.41 9.17 18.67
C ARG A 112 -0.71 10.65 18.94
N ALA A 113 -0.35 11.10 20.14
CA ALA A 113 -0.28 12.51 20.53
C ALA A 113 1.15 13.06 20.31
N GLY A 114 1.29 14.39 20.29
CA GLY A 114 2.59 15.06 20.23
C GLY A 114 3.39 14.90 21.53
N SER A 115 4.66 15.26 21.46
CA SER A 115 5.64 15.23 22.57
C SER A 115 5.18 16.01 23.81
N ALA A 116 4.44 17.10 23.63
CA ALA A 116 3.83 17.88 24.71
C ALA A 116 2.53 17.27 25.30
N GLY A 117 2.08 16.11 24.79
CA GLY A 117 0.86 15.42 25.24
C GLY A 117 -0.44 15.88 24.55
N TYR A 118 -0.40 16.94 23.75
CA TYR A 118 -1.54 17.45 22.99
C TYR A 118 -1.78 16.69 21.67
N PRO A 119 -2.98 16.77 21.06
CA PRO A 119 -3.22 16.22 19.72
C PRO A 119 -2.26 16.80 18.67
N LEU A 120 -1.84 15.96 17.72
CA LEU A 120 -1.02 16.39 16.57
C LEU A 120 -1.85 17.24 15.58
N PRO A 121 -1.21 18.15 14.82
CA PRO A 121 -1.89 18.97 13.80
C PRO A 121 -2.70 18.13 12.82
N SER A 122 -3.84 18.64 12.31
CA SER A 122 -4.68 17.87 11.37
C SER A 122 -3.84 17.34 10.19
N PRO A 123 -3.93 16.03 9.86
CA PRO A 123 -3.26 15.45 8.69
C PRO A 123 -3.57 16.20 7.38
N ARG A 124 -4.77 16.77 7.25
CA ARG A 124 -5.13 17.58 6.08
C ARG A 124 -4.45 18.95 6.12
N HIS A 125 -4.30 19.58 7.27
CA HIS A 125 -3.53 20.82 7.40
C HIS A 125 -2.07 20.60 7.00
N VAL A 126 -1.44 19.50 7.45
CA VAL A 126 -0.08 19.12 7.02
C VAL A 126 -0.04 18.91 5.50
N SER A 127 -0.96 18.09 4.96
CA SER A 127 -1.03 17.79 3.52
C SER A 127 -1.16 19.06 2.66
N ALA A 128 -2.13 19.92 2.95
CA ALA A 128 -2.41 21.13 2.16
C ALA A 128 -1.28 22.17 2.20
N HIS A 129 -0.49 22.23 3.28
CA HIS A 129 0.59 23.21 3.42
C HIS A 129 1.97 22.70 2.96
N LEU A 130 2.25 21.41 3.16
CA LEU A 130 3.53 20.78 2.85
C LEU A 130 3.49 20.01 1.52
N HIS A 131 2.54 19.09 1.38
CA HIS A 131 2.47 18.11 0.28
C HIS A 131 1.69 18.63 -0.93
N LYS A 132 2.14 19.78 -1.44
CA LYS A 132 1.54 20.46 -2.59
C LYS A 132 1.93 19.79 -3.91
N ASP A 133 1.08 19.92 -4.93
CA ASP A 133 1.39 19.46 -6.27
C ASP A 133 2.26 20.50 -7.00
N LEU A 134 3.54 20.17 -7.18
CA LEU A 134 4.54 21.01 -7.85
C LEU A 134 4.94 20.48 -9.24
N GLY A 135 4.42 19.32 -9.65
CA GLY A 135 4.66 18.70 -10.96
C GLY A 135 6.13 18.44 -11.31
N HIS A 136 6.95 18.03 -10.32
CA HIS A 136 8.39 17.81 -10.52
C HIS A 136 8.68 16.45 -11.17
N HIS A 137 9.60 16.45 -12.15
CA HIS A 137 9.91 15.30 -13.02
C HIS A 137 11.42 15.21 -13.32
N ASP A 138 12.27 15.13 -12.29
CA ASP A 138 13.74 15.15 -12.43
C ASP A 138 14.42 13.80 -12.13
N HIS A 139 13.79 12.69 -12.57
CA HIS A 139 14.24 11.32 -12.30
C HIS A 139 14.21 10.43 -13.56
N ALA A 140 15.16 9.51 -13.67
CA ALA A 140 15.35 8.65 -14.86
C ALA A 140 14.41 7.42 -14.94
N VAL A 141 13.31 7.40 -14.17
CA VAL A 141 12.46 6.22 -13.97
C VAL A 141 11.07 6.39 -14.58
N THR A 142 10.47 5.29 -15.02
CA THR A 142 9.16 5.28 -15.69
C THR A 142 8.01 5.07 -14.70
N MET A 143 6.80 5.33 -15.17
CA MET A 143 5.57 4.93 -14.47
C MET A 143 5.47 3.42 -14.19
N PHE A 144 6.22 2.56 -14.89
CA PHE A 144 6.30 1.13 -14.56
C PHE A 144 6.98 0.86 -13.22
N LEU A 145 7.92 1.69 -12.76
CA LEU A 145 8.49 1.58 -11.40
C LEU A 145 7.40 1.73 -10.34
N VAL A 146 6.48 2.69 -10.55
CA VAL A 146 5.36 2.99 -9.64
C VAL A 146 4.36 1.83 -9.61
N SER A 147 3.98 1.30 -10.78
CA SER A 147 3.09 0.15 -10.90
C SER A 147 3.68 -1.10 -10.25
N TRP A 148 4.98 -1.38 -10.48
CA TRP A 148 5.66 -2.51 -9.83
C TRP A 148 5.74 -2.33 -8.31
N GLY A 149 6.04 -1.12 -7.85
CA GLY A 149 6.12 -0.83 -6.42
C GLY A 149 4.80 -0.99 -5.68
N GLN A 150 3.66 -0.66 -6.31
CA GLN A 150 2.35 -0.97 -5.74
C GLN A 150 2.05 -2.47 -5.77
N VAL A 151 2.40 -3.19 -6.85
CA VAL A 151 2.24 -4.66 -6.92
C VAL A 151 3.00 -5.36 -5.79
N ILE A 152 4.24 -4.93 -5.51
CA ILE A 152 5.05 -5.52 -4.43
C ILE A 152 4.60 -5.07 -3.04
N ASP A 153 4.08 -3.85 -2.85
CA ASP A 153 3.36 -3.48 -1.62
C ASP A 153 2.17 -4.43 -1.40
N HIS A 154 1.38 -4.68 -2.45
CA HIS A 154 0.20 -5.54 -2.36
C HIS A 154 0.54 -7.02 -2.11
N ASP A 155 1.73 -7.48 -2.51
CA ASP A 155 2.23 -8.84 -2.26
C ASP A 155 2.77 -9.06 -0.84
N ILE A 156 3.08 -7.97 -0.10
CA ILE A 156 3.72 -8.00 1.23
C ILE A 156 2.78 -7.49 2.33
N THR A 157 1.92 -6.52 2.01
CA THR A 157 1.06 -5.82 2.98
C THR A 157 -0.38 -5.67 2.50
N PHE A 158 -1.31 -5.89 3.42
CA PHE A 158 -2.69 -5.42 3.34
C PHE A 158 -3.22 -5.29 4.76
N THR A 159 -3.40 -4.05 5.23
CA THR A 159 -4.01 -3.84 6.56
C THR A 159 -5.50 -4.14 6.49
N GLY A 160 -6.00 -5.05 7.33
CA GLY A 160 -7.43 -5.38 7.37
C GLY A 160 -8.30 -4.23 7.87
N GLU A 161 -9.48 -4.06 7.28
CA GLU A 161 -10.52 -3.11 7.72
C GLU A 161 -11.82 -3.88 8.05
N MET A 162 -12.63 -3.35 8.96
CA MET A 162 -13.84 -4.05 9.42
C MET A 162 -14.95 -3.96 8.37
N LYS A 163 -15.16 -5.03 7.58
CA LYS A 163 -16.30 -5.13 6.68
C LYS A 163 -17.63 -5.05 7.46
N PRO A 164 -18.50 -4.06 7.21
CA PRO A 164 -19.78 -3.92 7.92
C PRO A 164 -20.74 -5.08 7.68
N GLU A 165 -21.46 -5.50 8.73
CA GLU A 165 -22.56 -6.47 8.59
C GLU A 165 -23.81 -5.82 7.96
N GLU A 166 -24.03 -4.52 8.17
CA GLU A 166 -25.07 -3.77 7.46
C GLU A 166 -24.72 -3.60 5.98
N LYS A 167 -25.74 -3.73 5.11
CA LYS A 167 -25.66 -3.45 3.68
C LYS A 167 -26.54 -2.26 3.29
N ASP A 168 -26.10 -1.51 2.29
CA ASP A 168 -26.88 -0.42 1.71
C ASP A 168 -28.06 -0.95 0.86
N ARG A 169 -28.85 -0.04 0.30
CA ARG A 169 -30.01 -0.37 -0.56
C ARG A 169 -29.61 -1.13 -1.84
N ASN A 170 -28.33 -1.16 -2.19
CA ASN A 170 -27.78 -1.82 -3.37
C ASN A 170 -27.06 -3.14 -3.01
N GLY A 171 -27.01 -3.52 -1.72
CA GLY A 171 -26.36 -4.75 -1.24
C GLY A 171 -24.86 -4.63 -0.95
N ARG A 172 -24.29 -3.42 -1.05
CA ARG A 172 -22.88 -3.12 -0.76
C ARG A 172 -22.68 -2.95 0.75
N PRO A 173 -21.52 -3.27 1.34
CA PRO A 173 -21.28 -3.04 2.77
C PRO A 173 -21.41 -1.56 3.12
N LYS A 174 -22.28 -1.25 4.09
CA LYS A 174 -22.58 0.13 4.50
C LYS A 174 -21.53 0.59 5.51
N MET A 175 -20.47 1.22 5.01
CA MET A 175 -19.41 1.79 5.85
C MET A 175 -19.98 2.78 6.88
N PRO A 176 -19.41 2.85 8.10
CA PRO A 176 -19.73 3.91 9.05
C PRO A 176 -19.53 5.29 8.42
N ASP A 177 -20.46 6.21 8.68
CA ASP A 177 -20.28 7.62 8.35
C ASP A 177 -19.74 8.34 9.59
N CYS A 178 -18.41 8.48 9.63
CA CYS A 178 -17.69 9.13 10.71
C CYS A 178 -17.64 10.66 10.58
N CYS A 179 -18.42 11.27 9.68
CA CYS A 179 -18.52 12.71 9.51
C CYS A 179 -19.93 13.24 9.83
N ASN A 180 -20.98 12.56 9.38
CA ASN A 180 -22.35 13.10 9.36
C ASN A 180 -23.33 12.37 10.29
N ASP A 181 -23.09 11.12 10.71
CA ASP A 181 -23.95 10.47 11.71
C ASP A 181 -23.68 11.09 13.09
N PRO A 182 -24.66 11.71 13.79
CA PRO A 182 -24.41 12.36 15.07
C PRO A 182 -23.88 11.42 16.17
N ARG A 183 -23.94 10.10 15.95
CA ARG A 183 -23.48 9.05 16.87
C ARG A 183 -22.07 8.56 16.56
N HIS A 184 -21.38 9.13 15.58
CA HIS A 184 -20.03 8.67 15.22
C HIS A 184 -19.00 8.85 16.35
N ALA A 185 -19.19 9.84 17.22
CA ALA A 185 -18.35 10.06 18.40
C ALA A 185 -18.41 8.89 19.40
N ASP A 186 -19.53 8.15 19.45
CA ASP A 186 -19.68 6.96 20.29
C ASP A 186 -19.12 5.67 19.61
N ASN A 187 -18.68 5.75 18.35
CA ASN A 187 -18.20 4.59 17.58
C ASN A 187 -16.67 4.46 17.67
N PRO A 188 -16.10 3.48 18.40
CA PRO A 188 -14.66 3.34 18.56
C PRO A 188 -13.90 2.92 17.29
N GLN A 189 -14.60 2.65 16.17
CA GLN A 189 -13.99 2.44 14.86
C GLN A 189 -13.88 3.72 14.02
N CYS A 190 -14.49 4.82 14.43
CA CYS A 190 -14.35 6.09 13.73
C CYS A 190 -13.06 6.81 14.15
N PHE A 191 -12.27 7.27 13.17
CA PHE A 191 -11.15 8.17 13.41
C PHE A 191 -11.02 9.17 12.23
N PRO A 192 -12.04 10.03 12.04
CA PRO A 192 -12.10 10.95 10.91
C PRO A 192 -10.95 11.95 10.89
N ILE A 193 -10.61 12.45 9.70
CA ILE A 193 -9.67 13.57 9.54
C ILE A 193 -10.48 14.86 9.51
N GLU A 194 -10.30 15.71 10.52
CA GLU A 194 -10.88 17.05 10.55
C GLU A 194 -10.25 17.94 9.48
N ILE A 195 -11.08 18.62 8.69
CA ILE A 195 -10.63 19.56 7.67
C ILE A 195 -10.64 20.97 8.28
N PRO A 196 -9.54 21.73 8.20
CA PRO A 196 -9.48 23.11 8.70
C PRO A 196 -10.55 24.01 8.05
N ALA A 197 -11.07 24.99 8.80
CA ALA A 197 -12.10 25.92 8.31
C ALA A 197 -11.57 26.88 7.22
N ASP A 198 -10.25 26.97 7.11
CA ASP A 198 -9.44 27.75 6.18
C ASP A 198 -8.85 26.90 5.02
N ASP A 199 -9.27 25.63 4.84
CA ASP A 199 -8.83 24.79 3.72
C ASP A 199 -9.30 25.37 2.36
N GLU A 200 -8.35 25.88 1.58
CA GLU A 200 -8.58 26.56 0.29
C GLU A 200 -9.35 25.71 -0.74
N PHE A 201 -9.31 24.39 -0.64
CA PHE A 201 -9.96 23.47 -1.58
C PHE A 201 -11.28 22.92 -1.02
N TYR A 202 -11.25 22.26 0.14
CA TYR A 202 -12.44 21.63 0.71
C TYR A 202 -13.46 22.64 1.25
N GLY A 203 -13.01 23.84 1.65
CA GLY A 203 -13.89 24.95 2.02
C GLY A 203 -14.84 25.38 0.90
N LEU A 204 -14.41 25.26 -0.37
CA LEU A 204 -15.24 25.56 -1.56
C LEU A 204 -16.46 24.64 -1.69
N TYR A 205 -16.39 23.46 -1.08
CA TYR A 205 -17.46 22.45 -1.07
C TYR A 205 -18.19 22.37 0.28
N GLY A 206 -17.77 23.18 1.27
CA GLY A 206 -18.30 23.15 2.64
C GLY A 206 -17.93 21.88 3.43
N GLN A 207 -16.94 21.10 2.95
CA GLN A 207 -16.56 19.81 3.53
C GLN A 207 -15.69 20.04 4.77
N LYS A 208 -16.04 19.42 5.90
CA LYS A 208 -15.38 19.63 7.21
C LYS A 208 -14.63 18.40 7.75
N CYS A 209 -14.74 17.27 7.08
CA CYS A 209 -14.27 15.98 7.56
C CYS A 209 -14.01 15.03 6.39
N MET A 210 -13.00 14.17 6.49
CA MET A 210 -12.85 12.99 5.63
C MET A 210 -13.14 11.72 6.43
N ASN A 211 -13.97 10.85 5.87
CA ASN A 211 -14.46 9.65 6.53
C ASN A 211 -13.37 8.58 6.57
N VAL A 212 -12.79 8.34 7.75
CA VAL A 212 -11.73 7.35 7.96
C VAL A 212 -12.11 6.43 9.12
N ILE A 213 -12.03 5.12 8.87
CA ILE A 213 -12.25 4.08 9.88
C ILE A 213 -10.92 3.46 10.34
N ARG A 214 -10.87 3.00 11.58
CA ARG A 214 -9.73 2.32 12.18
C ARG A 214 -9.50 0.93 11.56
N SER A 215 -8.23 0.55 11.46
CA SER A 215 -7.81 -0.77 10.99
C SER A 215 -8.10 -1.85 12.03
N LEU A 216 -8.39 -3.07 11.56
CA LEU A 216 -8.64 -4.22 12.43
C LEU A 216 -7.37 -4.54 13.25
N PRO A 217 -7.47 -4.63 14.59
CA PRO A 217 -6.39 -5.16 15.40
C PRO A 217 -6.24 -6.66 15.14
N GLY A 218 -5.00 -7.10 14.91
CA GLY A 218 -4.64 -8.50 14.89
C GLY A 218 -4.59 -9.11 16.30
N VAL A 219 -4.08 -10.34 16.36
CA VAL A 219 -3.96 -11.11 17.60
C VAL A 219 -2.51 -11.55 17.74
N HIS A 220 -1.87 -11.18 18.85
CA HIS A 220 -0.51 -11.60 19.18
C HIS A 220 -0.38 -13.11 19.27
N HIS A 221 0.81 -13.65 18.95
CA HIS A 221 1.14 -15.07 19.14
C HIS A 221 0.82 -15.51 20.59
N LYS A 222 0.15 -16.67 20.72
CA LYS A 222 -0.46 -17.23 21.94
C LYS A 222 -1.54 -16.34 22.58
N CYS A 223 -2.16 -15.47 21.80
CA CYS A 223 -3.21 -14.53 22.21
C CYS A 223 -2.85 -13.68 23.43
N LYS A 224 -1.59 -13.24 23.47
CA LYS A 224 -1.04 -12.36 24.50
C LYS A 224 -1.76 -11.01 24.53
N LEU A 225 -1.74 -10.38 25.70
CA LEU A 225 -2.14 -8.99 25.88
C LEU A 225 -0.99 -8.04 25.52
N GLY A 226 -1.30 -6.79 25.22
CA GLY A 226 -0.32 -5.77 24.85
C GLY A 226 -1.00 -4.57 24.18
N PRO A 227 -0.20 -3.63 23.62
CA PRO A 227 -0.71 -2.59 22.74
C PRO A 227 -1.42 -3.15 21.50
N ARG A 228 -2.20 -2.28 20.85
CA ARG A 228 -2.87 -2.55 19.58
C ARG A 228 -1.84 -2.74 18.45
N ASP A 229 -1.98 -3.84 17.72
CA ASP A 229 -1.22 -4.08 16.50
C ASP A 229 -2.18 -4.41 15.36
N PRO A 230 -2.09 -3.76 14.18
CA PRO A 230 -2.97 -4.05 13.05
C PRO A 230 -2.70 -5.44 12.47
N ILE A 231 -3.72 -6.03 11.85
CA ILE A 231 -3.63 -7.31 11.14
C ILE A 231 -3.11 -7.11 9.71
N ASN A 232 -2.14 -7.91 9.29
CA ASN A 232 -1.80 -8.10 7.88
C ASN A 232 -2.65 -9.24 7.32
N THR A 233 -3.45 -9.01 6.28
CA THR A 233 -4.38 -10.00 5.73
C THR A 233 -3.79 -10.81 4.57
N VAL A 234 -2.58 -10.46 4.11
CA VAL A 234 -1.80 -11.20 3.09
C VAL A 234 -0.56 -11.86 3.69
N SER A 235 0.07 -12.77 2.95
CA SER A 235 1.44 -13.20 3.22
C SER A 235 2.39 -12.01 3.21
N SER A 236 3.50 -12.08 3.96
CA SER A 236 4.58 -11.08 3.87
C SER A 236 5.64 -11.46 2.83
N TYR A 237 5.65 -12.71 2.39
CA TYR A 237 6.61 -13.23 1.41
C TYR A 237 6.29 -12.74 0.01
N ILE A 238 7.34 -12.41 -0.75
CA ILE A 238 7.22 -12.13 -2.19
C ILE A 238 7.00 -13.48 -2.90
N ASP A 239 5.75 -13.90 -2.99
CA ASP A 239 5.33 -15.17 -3.59
C ASP A 239 4.17 -15.06 -4.60
N ALA A 240 3.94 -13.83 -5.09
CA ALA A 240 2.92 -13.49 -6.07
C ALA A 240 1.49 -13.82 -5.60
N SER A 241 1.23 -13.67 -4.31
CA SER A 241 -0.11 -13.68 -3.69
C SER A 241 -1.09 -12.73 -4.38
N PHE A 242 -0.63 -11.65 -5.03
CA PHE A 242 -1.48 -10.81 -5.88
C PHE A 242 -2.11 -11.56 -7.07
N VAL A 243 -1.45 -12.62 -7.56
CA VAL A 243 -1.97 -13.56 -8.58
C VAL A 243 -2.76 -14.70 -7.93
N TYR A 244 -2.23 -15.28 -6.84
CA TYR A 244 -2.67 -16.57 -6.31
C TYR A 244 -3.67 -16.49 -5.14
N GLY A 245 -3.77 -15.34 -4.49
CA GLY A 245 -4.45 -15.14 -3.21
C GLY A 245 -3.55 -15.45 -2.01
N SER A 246 -3.95 -14.94 -0.85
CA SER A 246 -3.38 -15.28 0.48
C SER A 246 -4.27 -16.22 1.29
N ASP A 247 -5.37 -16.71 0.71
CA ASP A 247 -6.30 -17.65 1.33
C ASP A 247 -6.73 -18.75 0.35
N GLU A 248 -6.96 -19.95 0.88
CA GLU A 248 -7.33 -21.14 0.09
C GLU A 248 -8.66 -20.98 -0.67
N LYS A 249 -9.57 -20.13 -0.22
CA LYS A 249 -10.88 -19.90 -0.86
C LYS A 249 -10.72 -18.95 -2.06
N THR A 250 -9.77 -18.03 -2.05
CA THR A 250 -9.33 -17.24 -3.22
C THR A 250 -8.49 -18.06 -4.20
N ALA A 251 -7.49 -18.83 -3.75
CA ALA A 251 -6.72 -19.69 -4.65
C ALA A 251 -7.61 -20.70 -5.41
N ARG A 252 -8.53 -21.36 -4.69
CA ARG A 252 -9.54 -22.26 -5.29
C ARG A 252 -10.53 -21.53 -6.22
N ARG A 253 -10.83 -20.24 -5.95
CA ARG A 253 -11.68 -19.41 -6.82
C ARG A 253 -10.98 -19.07 -8.15
N MET A 254 -9.69 -18.76 -8.11
CA MET A 254 -8.93 -18.31 -9.28
C MET A 254 -8.51 -19.43 -10.25
N ARG A 255 -8.33 -20.68 -9.79
CA ARG A 255 -7.95 -21.82 -10.65
C ARG A 255 -9.06 -22.30 -11.59
N SER A 256 -8.70 -22.76 -12.79
CA SER A 256 -9.62 -23.45 -13.72
C SER A 256 -9.87 -24.91 -13.33
N TYR A 257 -8.89 -25.56 -12.70
CA TYR A 257 -8.78 -27.02 -12.53
C TYR A 257 -8.65 -27.80 -13.85
N GLN A 258 -8.07 -27.16 -14.87
CA GLN A 258 -7.73 -27.79 -16.14
C GLN A 258 -6.34 -27.33 -16.60
N GLY A 259 -5.39 -28.26 -16.68
CA GLY A 259 -4.03 -28.02 -17.18
C GLY A 259 -3.18 -27.10 -16.30
N GLY A 260 -3.51 -27.00 -15.00
CA GLY A 260 -2.89 -26.11 -14.02
C GLY A 260 -3.33 -24.65 -14.12
N LEU A 261 -4.18 -24.29 -15.10
CA LEU A 261 -4.43 -22.91 -15.50
C LEU A 261 -5.23 -22.08 -14.46
N LEU A 262 -5.06 -20.77 -14.53
CA LEU A 262 -5.94 -19.78 -13.91
C LEU A 262 -7.10 -19.40 -14.84
N LYS A 263 -8.24 -19.02 -14.25
CA LYS A 263 -9.41 -18.50 -14.96
C LYS A 263 -9.10 -17.14 -15.59
N THR A 264 -9.66 -16.91 -16.78
CA THR A 264 -9.49 -15.69 -17.58
C THR A 264 -10.79 -15.33 -18.30
N LEU A 265 -10.86 -14.12 -18.87
CA LEU A 265 -12.00 -13.64 -19.66
C LEU A 265 -11.61 -13.51 -21.15
N PRO A 266 -12.00 -14.45 -22.03
CA PRO A 266 -11.59 -14.49 -23.45
C PRO A 266 -12.39 -13.53 -24.36
N VAL A 267 -12.75 -12.34 -23.86
CA VAL A 267 -13.69 -11.40 -24.51
C VAL A 267 -13.24 -10.89 -25.89
N PHE A 268 -11.94 -10.91 -26.18
CA PHE A 268 -11.38 -10.44 -27.45
C PHE A 268 -10.71 -11.54 -28.29
N ARG A 269 -10.93 -12.81 -27.95
CA ARG A 269 -10.26 -13.94 -28.61
C ARG A 269 -10.61 -14.07 -30.10
N GLU A 270 -11.80 -13.60 -30.51
CA GLU A 270 -12.20 -13.52 -31.93
C GLU A 270 -11.39 -12.48 -32.75
N PHE A 271 -10.80 -11.48 -32.08
CA PHE A 271 -9.90 -10.49 -32.68
C PHE A 271 -8.41 -10.90 -32.56
N GLY A 272 -8.13 -12.13 -32.11
CA GLY A 272 -6.77 -12.63 -31.90
C GLY A 272 -6.06 -12.09 -30.65
N LEU A 273 -6.74 -11.31 -29.79
CA LEU A 273 -6.15 -10.81 -28.56
C LEU A 273 -6.24 -11.86 -27.44
N LYS A 274 -5.24 -11.85 -26.55
CA LYS A 274 -5.16 -12.67 -25.34
C LYS A 274 -6.23 -12.24 -24.33
N ASP A 275 -6.63 -13.18 -23.50
CA ASP A 275 -7.69 -12.98 -22.50
C ASP A 275 -7.34 -11.88 -21.47
N LEU A 276 -8.36 -11.38 -20.77
CA LEU A 276 -8.25 -10.48 -19.61
C LEU A 276 -8.34 -11.28 -18.29
N LEU A 277 -8.19 -10.57 -17.16
CA LEU A 277 -8.59 -11.08 -15.85
C LEU A 277 -10.07 -11.50 -15.83
N PRO A 278 -10.46 -12.51 -15.02
CA PRO A 278 -11.84 -12.95 -14.91
C PRO A 278 -12.73 -11.87 -14.26
N PRO A 279 -14.03 -11.82 -14.57
CA PRO A 279 -14.97 -10.90 -13.91
C PRO A 279 -15.29 -11.38 -12.48
N ASN A 280 -15.41 -10.46 -11.54
CA ASN A 280 -15.83 -10.75 -10.18
C ASN A 280 -17.34 -11.03 -10.13
N LEU A 281 -17.70 -12.30 -10.34
CA LEU A 281 -19.10 -12.75 -10.30
C LEU A 281 -19.63 -12.97 -8.87
N HIS A 282 -18.74 -13.04 -7.87
CA HIS A 282 -19.09 -13.41 -6.49
C HIS A 282 -19.34 -12.19 -5.59
N ALA A 283 -18.64 -11.09 -5.85
CA ALA A 283 -18.84 -9.77 -5.25
C ALA A 283 -18.74 -8.67 -6.34
N PRO A 284 -19.75 -8.53 -7.24
CA PRO A 284 -19.67 -7.68 -8.44
C PRO A 284 -19.36 -6.19 -8.25
N ASP A 285 -19.52 -5.66 -7.04
CA ASP A 285 -19.30 -4.26 -6.68
C ASP A 285 -18.14 -4.08 -5.67
N GLU A 286 -17.28 -5.10 -5.50
CA GLU A 286 -16.12 -5.04 -4.60
C GLU A 286 -14.88 -4.46 -5.31
N GLY A 287 -14.37 -3.36 -4.78
CA GLY A 287 -13.17 -2.68 -5.27
C GLY A 287 -13.38 -1.69 -6.43
N CYS A 288 -14.53 -1.72 -7.14
CA CYS A 288 -14.78 -0.87 -8.31
C CYS A 288 -16.17 -0.18 -8.31
N ILE A 289 -16.33 0.86 -9.14
CA ILE A 289 -17.60 1.60 -9.34
C ILE A 289 -18.19 1.25 -10.71
N ARG A 290 -19.06 0.22 -10.76
CA ARG A 290 -19.59 -0.29 -12.02
C ARG A 290 -20.41 0.73 -12.82
N PRO A 291 -20.15 0.92 -14.14
CA PRO A 291 -20.89 1.84 -15.00
C PRO A 291 -22.23 1.25 -15.49
N SER A 292 -22.37 -0.08 -15.49
CA SER A 292 -23.60 -0.81 -15.78
C SER A 292 -23.65 -2.11 -14.97
N LYS A 293 -24.77 -2.83 -15.01
CA LYS A 293 -24.87 -4.14 -14.34
C LYS A 293 -24.08 -5.25 -15.04
N ASP A 294 -23.69 -5.01 -16.29
CA ASP A 294 -23.14 -5.99 -17.23
C ASP A 294 -21.61 -5.93 -17.31
N ILE A 295 -20.99 -4.84 -16.83
CA ILE A 295 -19.53 -4.64 -16.79
C ILE A 295 -19.08 -4.79 -15.33
N PHE A 296 -18.29 -5.83 -15.04
CA PHE A 296 -17.92 -6.23 -13.68
C PHE A 296 -16.57 -5.64 -13.24
N CYS A 297 -16.32 -5.60 -11.93
CA CYS A 297 -14.94 -5.53 -11.42
C CYS A 297 -14.14 -6.75 -11.90
N PHE A 298 -12.82 -6.65 -12.00
CA PHE A 298 -11.96 -7.82 -12.17
C PHE A 298 -11.80 -8.59 -10.85
N ASP A 299 -11.60 -9.89 -10.94
CA ASP A 299 -11.27 -10.81 -9.84
C ASP A 299 -9.81 -11.25 -9.97
N ALA A 300 -9.11 -11.36 -8.84
CA ALA A 300 -7.67 -11.65 -8.76
C ALA A 300 -7.29 -12.26 -7.41
N GLY A 301 -6.00 -12.52 -7.19
CA GLY A 301 -5.46 -12.93 -5.89
C GLY A 301 -5.56 -11.81 -4.84
N ASP A 302 -5.23 -10.59 -5.22
CA ASP A 302 -5.39 -9.39 -4.38
C ASP A 302 -6.69 -8.64 -4.68
N GLY A 303 -7.52 -8.42 -3.64
CA GLY A 303 -8.81 -7.74 -3.76
C GLY A 303 -8.73 -6.25 -4.14
N ARG A 304 -7.55 -5.64 -4.08
CA ARG A 304 -7.32 -4.25 -4.52
C ARG A 304 -6.99 -4.13 -6.00
N VAL A 305 -7.01 -5.20 -6.80
CA VAL A 305 -6.71 -5.18 -8.25
C VAL A 305 -7.39 -4.07 -9.06
N ASN A 306 -8.61 -3.67 -8.66
CA ASN A 306 -9.40 -2.63 -9.31
C ASN A 306 -9.06 -1.19 -8.87
N GLU A 307 -8.19 -1.00 -7.87
CA GLU A 307 -7.90 0.28 -7.21
C GLU A 307 -7.40 1.33 -8.20
N GLN A 308 -6.46 0.97 -9.06
CA GLN A 308 -6.05 1.74 -10.23
C GLN A 308 -5.88 0.85 -11.46
N LEU A 309 -6.13 1.41 -12.65
CA LEU A 309 -6.06 0.72 -13.95
C LEU A 309 -4.74 -0.04 -14.18
N VAL A 310 -3.61 0.56 -13.79
CA VAL A 310 -2.25 0.04 -14.05
C VAL A 310 -1.93 -1.21 -13.23
N LEU A 311 -2.58 -1.36 -12.07
CA LEU A 311 -2.51 -2.55 -11.24
C LEU A 311 -3.21 -3.72 -11.94
N ALA A 312 -4.46 -3.51 -12.40
CA ALA A 312 -5.19 -4.51 -13.17
C ALA A 312 -4.45 -4.92 -14.45
N ILE A 313 -3.78 -4.00 -15.14
CA ILE A 313 -2.91 -4.31 -16.29
C ILE A 313 -1.73 -5.21 -15.87
N THR A 314 -1.00 -4.83 -14.81
CA THR A 314 0.19 -5.60 -14.38
C THR A 314 -0.21 -6.99 -13.88
N GLN A 315 -1.32 -7.11 -13.14
CA GLN A 315 -1.86 -8.41 -12.73
C GLN A 315 -2.37 -9.23 -13.92
N THR A 316 -2.96 -8.61 -14.94
CA THR A 316 -3.32 -9.28 -16.22
C THR A 316 -2.10 -9.92 -16.87
N MET A 317 -0.97 -9.21 -16.93
CA MET A 317 0.27 -9.74 -17.53
C MET A 317 0.81 -10.97 -16.78
N PHE A 318 0.68 -11.03 -15.45
CA PHE A 318 1.15 -12.17 -14.65
C PHE A 318 0.17 -13.37 -14.64
N VAL A 319 -1.14 -13.14 -14.77
CA VAL A 319 -2.11 -14.23 -15.05
C VAL A 319 -1.91 -14.80 -16.46
N ARG A 320 -1.61 -13.95 -17.45
CA ARG A 320 -1.20 -14.40 -18.80
C ARG A 320 0.11 -15.22 -18.73
N GLU A 321 1.12 -14.76 -17.99
CA GLU A 321 2.42 -15.46 -17.84
C GLU A 321 2.26 -16.82 -17.16
N HIS A 322 1.43 -16.91 -16.12
CA HIS A 322 1.04 -18.19 -15.51
C HIS A 322 0.52 -19.16 -16.57
N ASN A 323 -0.53 -18.76 -17.30
CA ASN A 323 -1.18 -19.65 -18.26
C ASN A 323 -0.24 -20.02 -19.43
N ARG A 324 0.69 -19.13 -19.80
CA ARG A 324 1.76 -19.39 -20.77
C ARG A 324 2.74 -20.46 -20.29
N ILE A 325 3.22 -20.36 -19.04
CA ILE A 325 4.15 -21.32 -18.43
C ILE A 325 3.46 -22.68 -18.21
N ALA A 326 2.28 -22.69 -17.59
CA ALA A 326 1.51 -23.91 -17.32
C ALA A 326 1.21 -24.71 -18.60
N TYR A 327 0.79 -24.04 -19.67
CA TYR A 327 0.59 -24.67 -20.98
C TYR A 327 1.87 -25.31 -21.52
N GLN A 328 3.02 -24.63 -21.41
CA GLN A 328 4.31 -25.16 -21.88
C GLN A 328 4.79 -26.33 -21.02
N LEU A 329 4.65 -26.27 -19.69
CA LEU A 329 4.97 -27.37 -18.78
C LEU A 329 4.12 -28.61 -19.05
N ALA A 330 2.82 -28.45 -19.33
CA ALA A 330 1.92 -29.56 -19.69
C ALA A 330 2.37 -30.30 -20.98
N HIS A 331 3.01 -29.60 -21.92
CA HIS A 331 3.57 -30.21 -23.14
C HIS A 331 4.94 -30.87 -22.92
N ILE A 332 5.75 -30.30 -22.02
CA ILE A 332 7.09 -30.81 -21.68
C ILE A 332 6.98 -32.06 -20.79
N ASN A 333 6.01 -32.07 -19.86
CA ASN A 333 5.74 -33.13 -18.89
C ASN A 333 4.29 -33.65 -18.99
N PRO A 334 3.89 -34.40 -20.05
CA PRO A 334 2.50 -34.90 -20.23
C PRO A 334 2.02 -35.93 -19.19
N HIS A 335 2.82 -36.19 -18.16
CA HIS A 335 2.54 -37.09 -17.04
C HIS A 335 2.26 -36.34 -15.72
N TRP A 336 2.45 -35.02 -15.68
CA TRP A 336 2.07 -34.17 -14.56
C TRP A 336 0.55 -33.91 -14.57
N ASP A 337 -0.04 -33.79 -13.39
CA ASP A 337 -1.46 -33.47 -13.20
C ASP A 337 -1.71 -31.96 -13.02
N ASP A 338 -2.98 -31.58 -12.89
CA ASP A 338 -3.39 -30.17 -12.71
C ASP A 338 -2.71 -29.50 -11.50
N GLU A 339 -2.58 -30.23 -10.39
CA GLU A 339 -1.96 -29.71 -9.17
C GLU A 339 -0.45 -29.49 -9.37
N THR A 340 0.25 -30.47 -9.94
CA THR A 340 1.69 -30.38 -10.20
C THR A 340 2.00 -29.23 -11.16
N ILE A 341 1.24 -29.11 -12.26
CA ILE A 341 1.42 -28.01 -13.23
C ILE A 341 1.13 -26.65 -12.58
N TYR A 342 0.04 -26.53 -11.79
CA TYR A 342 -0.30 -25.29 -11.08
C TYR A 342 0.79 -24.88 -10.08
N GLN A 343 1.28 -25.81 -9.25
CA GLN A 343 2.24 -25.50 -8.18
C GLN A 343 3.65 -25.25 -8.72
N GLU A 344 4.13 -26.00 -9.72
CA GLU A 344 5.40 -25.70 -10.39
C GLU A 344 5.35 -24.34 -11.10
N THR A 345 4.23 -24.03 -11.78
CA THR A 345 4.02 -22.71 -12.39
C THR A 345 4.02 -21.61 -11.33
N ARG A 346 3.36 -21.82 -10.18
CA ARG A 346 3.37 -20.89 -9.05
C ARG A 346 4.76 -20.68 -8.46
N LEU A 347 5.54 -21.75 -8.32
CA LEU A 347 6.92 -21.68 -7.83
C LEU A 347 7.80 -20.86 -8.78
N ILE A 348 7.68 -21.08 -10.11
CA ILE A 348 8.39 -20.30 -11.13
C ILE A 348 7.96 -18.84 -11.12
N VAL A 349 6.65 -18.54 -11.17
CA VAL A 349 6.15 -17.15 -11.22
C VAL A 349 6.56 -16.36 -9.98
N GLY A 350 6.49 -16.96 -8.78
CA GLY A 350 7.01 -16.34 -7.55
C GLY A 350 8.51 -16.03 -7.67
N ALA A 351 9.31 -16.96 -8.21
CA ALA A 351 10.73 -16.72 -8.47
C ALA A 351 10.99 -15.61 -9.51
N LEU A 352 10.14 -15.46 -10.54
CA LEU A 352 10.23 -14.34 -11.49
C LEU A 352 9.92 -12.99 -10.82
N VAL A 353 8.95 -12.93 -9.91
CA VAL A 353 8.65 -11.71 -9.14
C VAL A 353 9.80 -11.37 -8.18
N GLN A 354 10.38 -12.37 -7.49
CA GLN A 354 11.58 -12.20 -6.66
C GLN A 354 12.77 -11.69 -7.50
N GLN A 355 13.05 -12.32 -8.64
CA GLN A 355 14.09 -11.93 -9.59
C GLN A 355 13.94 -10.47 -10.03
N VAL A 356 12.80 -10.06 -10.61
CA VAL A 356 12.58 -8.68 -11.09
C VAL A 356 12.72 -7.67 -9.93
N THR A 357 12.18 -7.99 -8.76
CA THR A 357 12.19 -7.10 -7.60
C THR A 357 13.61 -6.79 -7.12
N TYR A 358 14.48 -7.80 -6.99
CA TYR A 358 15.85 -7.60 -6.48
C TYR A 358 16.88 -7.27 -7.58
N ASN A 359 16.61 -7.62 -8.85
CA ASN A 359 17.50 -7.33 -9.99
C ASN A 359 17.27 -5.94 -10.61
N GLU A 360 16.02 -5.47 -10.69
CA GLU A 360 15.65 -4.26 -11.43
C GLU A 360 15.15 -3.15 -10.51
N PHE A 361 14.17 -3.47 -9.66
CA PHE A 361 13.42 -2.49 -8.86
C PHE A 361 14.19 -1.94 -7.66
N LEU A 362 14.60 -2.81 -6.71
CA LEU A 362 15.31 -2.38 -5.50
C LEU A 362 16.64 -1.63 -5.79
N PRO A 363 17.45 -1.99 -6.82
CA PRO A 363 18.63 -1.21 -7.18
C PRO A 363 18.35 0.22 -7.63
N MET A 364 17.15 0.52 -8.17
CA MET A 364 16.73 1.89 -8.48
C MET A 364 16.24 2.60 -7.21
N VAL A 365 15.36 1.93 -6.44
CA VAL A 365 14.75 2.52 -5.24
C VAL A 365 15.80 2.87 -4.16
N LEU A 366 16.75 1.97 -3.90
CA LEU A 366 17.71 2.06 -2.78
C LEU A 366 19.14 2.45 -3.18
N GLY A 367 19.47 2.35 -4.47
CA GLY A 367 20.83 2.50 -4.95
C GLY A 367 21.77 1.32 -4.63
N LYS A 368 22.90 1.30 -5.34
CA LYS A 368 23.86 0.17 -5.33
C LYS A 368 24.56 -0.03 -3.99
N GLU A 369 24.80 1.03 -3.22
CA GLU A 369 25.47 0.95 -1.92
C GLU A 369 24.59 0.24 -0.88
N VAL A 370 23.34 0.69 -0.71
CA VAL A 370 22.40 0.13 0.27
C VAL A 370 22.07 -1.34 -0.05
N MET A 371 21.91 -1.68 -1.34
CA MET A 371 21.77 -3.07 -1.81
C MET A 371 22.98 -3.93 -1.43
N SER A 372 24.20 -3.41 -1.59
CA SER A 372 25.45 -4.14 -1.30
C SER A 372 25.68 -4.30 0.21
N LYS A 373 25.51 -3.22 0.98
CA LYS A 373 25.67 -3.17 2.45
C LYS A 373 24.76 -4.15 3.19
N ASN A 374 23.60 -4.46 2.62
CA ASN A 374 22.62 -5.40 3.18
C ASN A 374 22.64 -6.80 2.54
N GLY A 375 23.54 -7.08 1.58
CA GLY A 375 23.63 -8.39 0.90
C GLY A 375 22.43 -8.71 -0.01
N MET A 376 21.64 -7.72 -0.37
CA MET A 376 20.39 -7.92 -1.14
C MET A 376 20.65 -8.18 -2.62
N VAL A 377 21.81 -7.75 -3.15
CA VAL A 377 22.31 -8.12 -4.50
C VAL A 377 22.22 -9.63 -4.70
N LEU A 378 21.73 -10.05 -5.88
CA LEU A 378 21.58 -11.46 -6.27
C LEU A 378 22.94 -12.12 -6.54
N GLU A 379 23.05 -13.43 -6.34
CA GLU A 379 24.27 -14.17 -6.67
C GLU A 379 24.39 -14.32 -8.20
N LYS A 380 25.62 -14.30 -8.73
CA LYS A 380 25.86 -14.32 -10.19
C LYS A 380 25.79 -15.70 -10.86
N GLY A 381 25.55 -16.75 -10.08
CA GLY A 381 25.59 -18.15 -10.48
C GLY A 381 25.62 -19.04 -9.23
N GLY A 382 25.20 -20.30 -9.35
CA GLY A 382 25.09 -21.20 -8.21
C GLY A 382 23.95 -20.83 -7.25
N TYR A 383 24.03 -21.32 -6.01
CA TYR A 383 23.01 -21.13 -4.97
C TYR A 383 23.36 -20.03 -3.96
N ASN A 384 22.34 -19.53 -3.28
CA ASN A 384 22.47 -18.79 -2.02
C ASN A 384 22.46 -19.76 -0.83
N HIS A 385 23.16 -19.38 0.25
CA HIS A 385 23.33 -20.19 1.46
C HIS A 385 23.02 -19.39 2.74
N LYS A 386 22.32 -18.25 2.60
CA LYS A 386 22.10 -17.24 3.65
C LYS A 386 20.69 -17.27 4.24
N TYR A 387 19.90 -18.31 3.97
CA TYR A 387 18.63 -18.52 4.67
C TYR A 387 18.88 -18.78 6.17
N ASP A 388 18.15 -18.05 7.02
CA ASP A 388 18.30 -18.07 8.47
C ASP A 388 16.92 -18.24 9.13
N PRO A 389 16.64 -19.40 9.77
CA PRO A 389 15.36 -19.66 10.42
C PRO A 389 15.14 -18.81 11.69
N THR A 390 16.12 -18.03 12.14
CA THR A 390 15.94 -17.07 13.26
C THR A 390 15.43 -15.70 12.79
N VAL A 391 15.34 -15.46 11.48
CA VAL A 391 14.85 -14.20 10.90
C VAL A 391 13.33 -14.23 10.75
N ASP A 392 12.64 -13.29 11.41
CA ASP A 392 11.22 -13.05 11.21
C ASP A 392 10.96 -12.24 9.94
N ALA A 393 10.50 -12.92 8.89
CA ALA A 393 10.11 -12.34 7.61
C ALA A 393 8.76 -11.58 7.64
N SER A 394 8.09 -11.47 8.79
CA SER A 394 6.83 -10.72 8.91
C SER A 394 7.02 -9.25 8.51
N ALA A 395 6.09 -8.73 7.70
CA ALA A 395 6.06 -7.33 7.30
C ALA A 395 6.02 -6.40 8.53
N SER A 396 6.88 -5.39 8.56
CA SER A 396 6.93 -4.45 9.68
C SER A 396 5.86 -3.37 9.54
N ASN A 397 5.30 -2.92 10.67
CA ASN A 397 4.27 -1.89 10.67
C ASN A 397 4.83 -0.52 10.21
N ALA A 398 6.13 -0.29 10.40
CA ALA A 398 6.85 0.87 9.87
C ALA A 398 6.90 0.85 8.34
N PHE A 399 7.17 -0.33 7.75
CA PHE A 399 7.14 -0.51 6.31
C PHE A 399 5.73 -0.27 5.76
N ALA A 400 4.72 -0.99 6.27
CA ALA A 400 3.34 -0.91 5.80
C ALA A 400 2.69 0.48 6.00
N SER A 401 3.07 1.25 7.03
CA SER A 401 2.46 2.55 7.34
C SER A 401 3.20 3.76 6.75
N ALA A 402 4.45 3.61 6.33
CA ALA A 402 5.28 4.74 5.90
C ALA A 402 6.26 4.42 4.77
N ALA A 403 6.88 3.24 4.75
CA ALA A 403 7.93 2.90 3.78
C ALA A 403 7.39 2.22 2.50
N VAL A 404 6.22 2.68 2.03
CA VAL A 404 5.66 2.39 0.70
C VAL A 404 5.86 3.65 -0.18
N PRO A 405 7.05 3.89 -0.75
CA PRO A 405 7.43 5.17 -1.34
C PRO A 405 6.79 5.47 -2.71
N PHE A 406 5.94 4.59 -3.24
CA PHE A 406 5.38 4.74 -4.60
C PHE A 406 4.20 5.71 -4.68
N ARG A 407 3.66 6.13 -3.52
CA ARG A 407 2.46 6.97 -3.44
C ARG A 407 2.71 8.42 -3.92
N PRO A 408 3.82 9.11 -3.55
CA PRO A 408 4.21 10.40 -4.16
C PRO A 408 4.52 10.31 -5.67
N LEU A 409 5.21 9.25 -6.10
CA LEU A 409 5.63 9.02 -7.49
C LEU A 409 4.46 8.91 -8.52
N THR A 410 3.21 8.82 -8.05
CA THR A 410 2.02 8.59 -8.88
C THR A 410 1.72 9.81 -9.76
N ALA A 411 1.86 9.68 -11.08
CA ALA A 411 1.54 10.75 -12.01
C ALA A 411 0.04 11.09 -12.06
N ALA A 412 -0.26 12.38 -12.22
CA ALA A 412 -1.61 12.93 -12.38
C ALA A 412 -2.38 12.36 -13.58
N VAL A 413 -1.67 11.85 -14.60
CA VAL A 413 -2.25 11.30 -15.83
C VAL A 413 -1.65 9.94 -16.17
N LEU A 414 -2.51 9.02 -16.63
CA LEU A 414 -2.15 7.73 -17.18
C LEU A 414 -2.05 7.84 -18.72
N PRO A 415 -0.87 7.63 -19.31
CA PRO A 415 -0.64 7.84 -20.74
C PRO A 415 -1.02 6.63 -21.60
N LEU A 416 -1.61 6.89 -22.77
CA LEU A 416 -1.84 5.89 -23.83
C LEU A 416 -0.85 6.12 -24.97
N SER A 417 -0.25 5.05 -25.49
CA SER A 417 0.72 5.12 -26.59
C SER A 417 0.38 4.22 -27.78
N ALA A 418 0.64 4.70 -29.00
CA ALA A 418 0.43 4.01 -30.27
C ALA A 418 1.62 3.12 -30.68
N GLY A 419 2.60 2.91 -29.81
CA GLY A 419 3.72 2.02 -30.07
C GLY A 419 4.84 2.17 -29.04
N PRO A 420 5.82 1.25 -29.06
CA PRO A 420 6.89 1.18 -28.06
C PRO A 420 8.01 2.22 -28.28
N LEU A 421 7.72 3.35 -28.94
CA LEU A 421 8.70 4.41 -29.22
C LEU A 421 8.26 5.72 -28.54
N PRO A 422 9.17 6.44 -27.85
CA PRO A 422 8.91 7.76 -27.31
C PRO A 422 8.31 8.71 -28.35
N GLY A 423 7.44 9.63 -27.89
CA GLY A 423 6.71 10.55 -28.75
C GLY A 423 5.48 9.97 -29.45
N LYS A 424 5.24 8.64 -29.45
CA LYS A 424 3.99 8.03 -29.93
C LYS A 424 2.82 8.13 -28.92
N TYR A 425 2.68 9.27 -28.26
CA TYR A 425 1.54 9.56 -27.39
C TYR A 425 0.24 9.60 -28.22
N ILE A 426 -0.83 8.95 -27.73
CA ILE A 426 -2.18 9.06 -28.31
C ILE A 426 -2.95 10.12 -27.52
N ASP A 427 -3.11 9.86 -26.23
CA ASP A 427 -4.01 10.55 -25.31
C ASP A 427 -3.57 10.23 -23.87
N SER A 428 -4.21 10.83 -22.87
CA SER A 428 -4.08 10.42 -21.47
C SER A 428 -5.35 10.64 -20.69
N SER A 429 -5.59 9.77 -19.71
CA SER A 429 -6.70 9.89 -18.77
C SER A 429 -6.20 10.37 -17.42
N ARG A 430 -6.97 11.22 -16.74
CA ARG A 430 -6.62 11.66 -15.38
C ARG A 430 -6.71 10.49 -14.40
N LEU A 431 -5.79 10.43 -13.45
CA LEU A 431 -5.76 9.35 -12.47
C LEU A 431 -7.09 9.24 -11.71
N SER A 432 -7.67 10.36 -11.25
CA SER A 432 -8.97 10.40 -10.55
C SER A 432 -10.14 9.80 -11.34
N GLN A 433 -10.05 9.75 -12.68
CA GLN A 433 -11.06 9.14 -13.56
C GLN A 433 -10.91 7.63 -13.71
N GLN A 434 -9.74 7.09 -13.35
CA GLN A 434 -9.36 5.68 -13.51
C GLN A 434 -9.30 4.94 -12.17
N LEU A 435 -9.16 5.66 -11.05
CA LEU A 435 -9.26 5.09 -9.70
C LEU A 435 -10.62 4.40 -9.51
N ARG A 436 -10.59 3.12 -9.12
CA ARG A 436 -11.75 2.21 -8.98
C ARG A 436 -12.60 2.06 -10.26
N GLN A 437 -12.05 2.42 -11.43
CA GLN A 437 -12.78 2.44 -12.71
C GLN A 437 -11.95 1.80 -13.85
N PRO A 438 -11.53 0.51 -13.75
CA PRO A 438 -10.57 -0.10 -14.68
C PRO A 438 -11.16 -0.47 -16.06
N TYR A 439 -12.19 0.25 -16.52
CA TYR A 439 -13.04 -0.17 -17.65
C TYR A 439 -12.43 0.07 -19.03
N ASP A 440 -11.33 0.82 -19.12
CA ASP A 440 -10.58 0.92 -20.37
C ASP A 440 -9.98 -0.43 -20.81
N ILE A 441 -9.71 -1.35 -19.88
CA ILE A 441 -9.23 -2.70 -20.23
C ILE A 441 -10.31 -3.51 -20.99
N TYR A 442 -11.59 -3.17 -20.82
CA TYR A 442 -12.71 -3.71 -21.63
C TYR A 442 -12.79 -3.06 -23.03
N LYS A 443 -11.72 -2.44 -23.53
CA LYS A 443 -11.56 -1.99 -24.92
C LYS A 443 -10.38 -2.73 -25.56
N GLY A 444 -10.61 -3.33 -26.73
CA GLY A 444 -9.58 -4.11 -27.44
C GLY A 444 -8.30 -3.29 -27.68
N GLY A 445 -7.15 -3.83 -27.28
CA GLY A 445 -5.83 -3.20 -27.44
C GLY A 445 -5.45 -2.13 -26.40
N PHE A 446 -6.37 -1.68 -25.54
CA PHE A 446 -6.04 -0.63 -24.54
C PHE A 446 -5.06 -1.11 -23.47
N CYS A 447 -5.09 -2.40 -23.09
CA CYS A 447 -4.12 -3.00 -22.16
C CYS A 447 -2.68 -2.76 -22.64
N ASP A 448 -2.41 -2.99 -23.92
CA ASP A 448 -1.12 -2.73 -24.56
C ASP A 448 -0.80 -1.23 -24.68
N GLN A 449 -1.77 -0.39 -25.05
CA GLN A 449 -1.55 1.06 -25.19
C GLN A 449 -1.14 1.72 -23.87
N TYR A 450 -1.75 1.32 -22.75
CA TYR A 450 -1.34 1.73 -21.42
C TYR A 450 -0.02 1.07 -20.99
N THR A 451 0.21 -0.22 -21.29
CA THR A 451 1.51 -0.88 -21.01
C THR A 451 2.68 -0.17 -21.71
N MET A 452 2.49 0.21 -22.98
CA MET A 452 3.46 0.99 -23.74
C MET A 452 3.61 2.41 -23.20
N GLY A 453 2.54 3.04 -22.70
CA GLY A 453 2.63 4.31 -21.98
C GLY A 453 3.45 4.22 -20.69
N LEU A 454 3.15 3.21 -19.86
CA LEU A 454 3.82 2.97 -18.56
C LEU A 454 5.33 2.77 -18.69
N MET A 455 5.80 2.11 -19.75
CA MET A 455 7.24 1.92 -19.98
C MET A 455 7.91 3.08 -20.72
N ASN A 456 7.19 4.07 -21.25
CA ASN A 456 7.81 5.18 -21.99
C ASN A 456 7.81 6.52 -21.24
N GLN A 457 6.81 6.79 -20.38
CA GLN A 457 6.72 8.09 -19.70
C GLN A 457 7.32 8.06 -18.28
N ALA A 458 7.90 9.19 -17.88
CA ALA A 458 8.50 9.38 -16.56
C ALA A 458 7.45 9.35 -15.42
N ALA A 459 7.88 8.91 -14.24
CA ALA A 459 7.12 9.10 -13.00
C ALA A 459 7.16 10.56 -12.52
N GLN A 460 6.43 10.89 -11.44
CA GLN A 460 6.72 12.11 -10.66
C GLN A 460 8.07 11.98 -9.92
N ALA A 461 8.51 13.07 -9.31
CA ALA A 461 9.63 13.07 -8.38
C ALA A 461 9.31 12.29 -7.08
N MET A 462 10.36 11.87 -6.36
CA MET A 462 10.28 11.40 -4.99
C MET A 462 10.81 12.51 -4.07
N ASP A 463 9.94 13.45 -3.73
CA ASP A 463 10.22 14.59 -2.88
C ASP A 463 9.05 14.84 -1.91
N ASP A 464 8.93 16.07 -1.37
CA ASP A 464 7.82 16.46 -0.52
C ASP A 464 6.53 16.80 -1.29
N ALA A 465 6.53 16.84 -2.62
CA ALA A 465 5.33 17.10 -3.43
C ALA A 465 4.46 15.83 -3.63
N VAL A 466 3.14 16.02 -3.74
CA VAL A 466 2.19 14.93 -4.02
C VAL A 466 1.04 15.46 -4.87
N SER A 467 0.64 14.72 -5.91
CA SER A 467 -0.33 15.26 -6.88
C SER A 467 -1.76 15.44 -6.32
N GLN A 468 -2.44 16.50 -6.77
CA GLN A 468 -3.84 16.79 -6.41
C GLN A 468 -4.79 15.66 -6.80
N GLU A 469 -4.46 14.87 -7.83
CA GLU A 469 -5.25 13.71 -8.23
C GLU A 469 -5.33 12.63 -7.12
N VAL A 470 -4.42 12.65 -6.12
CA VAL A 470 -4.49 11.84 -4.89
C VAL A 470 -4.58 12.63 -3.57
N THR A 471 -4.25 13.93 -3.51
CA THR A 471 -4.44 14.75 -2.28
C THR A 471 -5.79 15.49 -2.22
N ASN A 472 -6.46 15.69 -3.35
CA ASN A 472 -7.76 16.38 -3.44
C ASN A 472 -8.85 15.52 -4.12
N HIS A 473 -8.46 14.55 -4.96
CA HIS A 473 -9.37 13.80 -5.84
C HIS A 473 -9.30 12.26 -5.67
N LEU A 474 -8.65 11.74 -4.62
CA LEU A 474 -8.55 10.29 -4.38
C LEU A 474 -9.94 9.67 -4.30
N PHE A 475 -10.20 8.64 -5.11
CA PHE A 475 -11.46 7.90 -5.13
C PHE A 475 -12.72 8.77 -5.31
N GLN A 476 -12.59 9.94 -5.95
CA GLN A 476 -13.70 10.84 -6.29
C GLN A 476 -14.84 10.08 -6.98
N MET A 477 -16.07 10.28 -6.50
CA MET A 477 -17.27 9.75 -7.16
C MET A 477 -17.58 10.58 -8.41
N PRO A 478 -18.05 9.98 -9.53
CA PRO A 478 -18.36 10.71 -10.78
C PRO A 478 -19.34 11.89 -10.62
N GLU A 479 -20.26 11.80 -9.65
CA GLU A 479 -21.22 12.84 -9.28
C GLU A 479 -20.63 13.99 -8.44
N HIS A 480 -19.43 13.83 -7.89
CA HIS A 480 -18.75 14.81 -7.02
C HIS A 480 -17.65 15.58 -7.77
N ARG A 481 -17.14 16.66 -7.13
CA ARG A 481 -16.02 17.48 -7.65
C ARG A 481 -14.75 17.39 -6.80
N PHE A 482 -14.79 16.57 -5.74
CA PHE A 482 -13.70 16.32 -4.81
C PHE A 482 -13.69 14.82 -4.44
N GLY A 483 -12.54 14.34 -4.00
CA GLY A 483 -12.34 13.00 -3.44
C GLY A 483 -11.89 13.08 -1.99
N MET A 484 -10.94 12.22 -1.64
CA MET A 484 -10.22 12.22 -0.36
C MET A 484 -8.75 12.62 -0.58
N ASP A 485 -7.99 12.64 0.52
CA ASP A 485 -6.57 12.99 0.55
C ASP A 485 -5.72 11.80 1.03
N LEU A 486 -4.93 11.22 0.13
CA LEU A 486 -4.06 10.08 0.41
C LEU A 486 -2.93 10.42 1.40
N ALA A 487 -2.36 11.63 1.31
CA ALA A 487 -1.28 12.05 2.20
C ALA A 487 -1.80 12.23 3.64
N ALA A 488 -2.97 12.86 3.78
CA ALA A 488 -3.67 12.96 5.06
C ALA A 488 -4.07 11.58 5.61
N ILE A 489 -4.54 10.66 4.76
CA ILE A 489 -4.87 9.28 5.16
C ILE A 489 -3.62 8.51 5.62
N ASN A 490 -2.47 8.62 4.94
CA ASN A 490 -1.22 7.97 5.33
C ASN A 490 -0.78 8.42 6.74
N MET A 491 -0.77 9.73 7.01
CA MET A 491 -0.45 10.28 8.32
C MET A 491 -1.46 9.85 9.39
N GLN A 492 -2.77 9.91 9.10
CA GLN A 492 -3.82 9.46 10.03
C GLN A 492 -3.68 7.97 10.37
N ARG A 493 -3.44 7.12 9.37
CA ARG A 493 -3.22 5.67 9.54
C ARG A 493 -1.96 5.40 10.37
N GLY A 494 -0.86 6.12 10.14
CA GLY A 494 0.35 6.05 10.98
C GLY A 494 0.11 6.38 12.46
N ARG A 495 -0.68 7.43 12.74
CA ARG A 495 -1.08 7.80 14.11
C ARG A 495 -2.02 6.76 14.75
N GLU A 496 -2.91 6.16 13.96
CA GLU A 496 -3.85 5.09 14.37
C GLU A 496 -3.15 3.74 14.61
N HIS A 497 -2.06 3.50 13.90
CA HIS A 497 -1.14 2.37 14.08
C HIS A 497 -0.10 2.60 15.20
N GLY A 498 -0.11 3.78 15.85
CA GLY A 498 0.83 4.11 16.92
C GLY A 498 2.29 4.07 16.45
N ILE A 499 2.56 4.48 15.21
CA ILE A 499 3.92 4.55 14.66
C ILE A 499 4.69 5.68 15.37
N PRO A 500 5.87 5.42 15.96
CA PRO A 500 6.75 6.46 16.52
C PRO A 500 7.09 7.60 15.55
N GLY A 501 7.62 8.70 16.08
CA GLY A 501 7.93 9.88 15.29
C GLY A 501 9.05 9.64 14.28
N TYR A 502 9.13 10.48 13.25
CA TYR A 502 10.22 10.47 12.26
C TYR A 502 11.60 10.41 12.92
N ASN A 503 11.82 11.19 13.98
CA ASN A 503 13.06 11.22 14.76
C ASN A 503 13.41 9.90 15.46
N ASP A 504 12.42 9.13 15.92
CA ASP A 504 12.65 7.84 16.58
C ASP A 504 13.18 6.79 15.58
N TYR A 505 12.71 6.86 14.33
CA TYR A 505 13.19 6.01 13.26
C TYR A 505 14.52 6.47 12.65
N ARG A 506 14.82 7.78 12.65
CA ARG A 506 16.18 8.26 12.37
C ARG A 506 17.18 7.63 13.33
N GLU A 507 16.88 7.66 14.62
CA GLU A 507 17.73 7.12 15.67
C GLU A 507 17.88 5.58 15.56
N TYR A 508 16.79 4.86 15.28
CA TYR A 508 16.82 3.42 14.92
C TYR A 508 17.75 3.12 13.73
N CYS A 509 17.74 3.97 12.71
CA CYS A 509 18.60 3.87 11.53
C CYS A 509 20.05 4.36 11.74
N GLY A 510 20.42 4.75 12.96
CA GLY A 510 21.75 5.27 13.30
C GLY A 510 22.02 6.69 12.77
N LEU A 511 20.97 7.44 12.43
CA LEU A 511 21.03 8.83 11.97
C LEU A 511 20.86 9.78 13.16
N PRO A 512 21.45 10.99 13.13
CA PRO A 512 21.24 11.98 14.19
C PRO A 512 19.77 12.39 14.32
N ARG A 513 19.26 12.36 15.56
CA ARG A 513 17.97 12.93 15.96
C ARG A 513 18.01 14.46 15.84
N ILE A 514 17.03 15.02 15.14
CA ILE A 514 16.85 16.46 14.90
C ILE A 514 16.34 17.12 16.18
N ARG A 515 17.03 18.15 16.68
CA ARG A 515 16.68 18.85 17.93
C ARG A 515 15.99 20.19 17.72
N ASP A 516 16.18 20.78 16.55
CA ASP A 516 15.57 22.05 16.16
C ASP A 516 15.18 21.99 14.67
N PHE A 517 14.12 22.70 14.27
CA PHE A 517 13.66 22.71 12.89
C PHE A 517 14.72 23.25 11.91
N TYR A 518 15.67 24.07 12.37
CA TYR A 518 16.81 24.51 11.55
C TYR A 518 17.75 23.37 11.15
N GLU A 519 17.90 22.31 11.96
CA GLU A 519 18.73 21.16 11.62
C GLU A 519 18.16 20.36 10.43
N LEU A 520 16.84 20.44 10.18
CA LEU A 520 16.20 19.81 9.02
C LEU A 520 16.77 20.29 7.68
N ASN A 521 17.25 21.54 7.59
CA ASN A 521 17.86 22.08 6.35
C ASN A 521 19.03 21.20 5.84
N SER A 522 19.68 20.42 6.71
CA SER A 522 20.69 19.44 6.31
C SER A 522 20.11 18.32 5.44
N VAL A 523 18.93 17.79 5.80
CA VAL A 523 18.32 16.58 5.21
C VAL A 523 17.16 16.83 4.23
N MET A 524 16.52 18.00 4.25
CA MET A 524 15.40 18.36 3.35
C MET A 524 15.58 19.77 2.77
N THR A 525 14.64 20.27 1.96
CA THR A 525 14.73 21.65 1.42
C THR A 525 14.44 22.70 2.49
N ASN A 526 14.92 23.93 2.31
CA ASN A 526 14.71 25.01 3.29
C ASN A 526 13.24 25.40 3.43
N SER A 527 12.47 25.31 2.34
CA SER A 527 11.01 25.47 2.33
C SER A 527 10.34 24.37 3.15
N THR A 528 10.69 23.10 2.91
CA THR A 528 10.15 21.94 3.63
C THR A 528 10.43 22.05 5.13
N ALA A 529 11.67 22.35 5.52
CA ALA A 529 12.08 22.54 6.90
C ALA A 529 11.32 23.68 7.61
N SER A 530 11.13 24.80 6.91
CA SER A 530 10.38 25.95 7.43
C SER A 530 8.89 25.64 7.57
N SER A 531 8.29 24.92 6.62
CA SER A 531 6.90 24.45 6.71
C SER A 531 6.68 23.52 7.90
N TYR A 532 7.59 22.58 8.19
CA TYR A 532 7.49 21.77 9.41
C TYR A 532 7.50 22.61 10.69
N GLY A 533 8.41 23.59 10.79
CA GLY A 533 8.50 24.49 11.95
C GLY A 533 7.32 25.45 12.13
N ASN A 534 6.51 25.67 11.08
CA ASN A 534 5.27 26.43 11.15
C ASN A 534 4.05 25.56 11.54
N ILE A 535 4.13 24.23 11.42
CA ILE A 535 3.00 23.30 11.55
C ILE A 535 3.07 22.46 12.83
N TYR A 536 4.25 21.94 13.17
CA TYR A 536 4.45 21.06 14.33
C TYR A 536 5.09 21.82 15.51
N GLN A 537 4.80 21.38 16.75
CA GLN A 537 5.33 22.03 17.94
C GLN A 537 6.81 21.68 18.19
N HIS A 538 7.24 20.46 17.85
CA HIS A 538 8.60 19.98 18.01
C HIS A 538 8.98 18.97 16.89
N PRO A 539 10.26 18.83 16.48
CA PRO A 539 10.64 17.88 15.42
C PRO A 539 10.30 16.41 15.68
N ASP A 540 10.17 16.00 16.95
CA ASP A 540 9.71 14.66 17.34
C ASP A 540 8.24 14.39 16.97
N ASP A 541 7.43 15.44 16.77
CA ASP A 541 6.02 15.32 16.45
C ASP A 541 5.79 14.91 14.99
N ILE A 542 6.77 15.10 14.11
CA ILE A 542 6.68 14.83 12.67
C ILE A 542 6.30 13.36 12.41
N ASP A 543 5.23 13.14 11.64
CA ASP A 543 4.79 11.80 11.23
C ASP A 543 5.80 11.13 10.29
N LEU A 544 6.14 9.87 10.55
CA LEU A 544 7.19 9.12 9.85
C LEU A 544 7.06 9.15 8.32
N TRP A 545 5.85 8.98 7.78
CA TRP A 545 5.62 8.99 6.33
C TRP A 545 5.99 10.36 5.72
N SER A 546 5.47 11.43 6.32
CA SER A 546 5.71 12.81 5.87
C SER A 546 7.20 13.15 5.94
N GLY A 547 7.82 12.97 7.11
CA GLY A 547 9.24 13.26 7.33
C GLY A 547 10.17 12.41 6.45
N GLY A 548 9.80 11.15 6.18
CA GLY A 548 10.58 10.22 5.37
C GLY A 548 10.56 10.52 3.87
N ILE A 549 9.42 10.93 3.29
CA ILE A 549 9.37 11.32 1.87
C ILE A 549 10.05 12.68 1.62
N SER A 550 10.02 13.57 2.62
CA SER A 550 10.69 14.87 2.59
C SER A 550 12.23 14.82 2.64
N GLU A 551 12.86 13.68 2.88
CA GLU A 551 14.33 13.57 2.89
C GLU A 551 14.92 13.58 1.47
N LYS A 552 15.97 14.38 1.26
CA LYS A 552 16.82 14.38 0.06
C LYS A 552 17.27 12.93 -0.27
N PRO A 553 17.04 12.43 -1.49
CA PRO A 553 17.45 11.08 -1.88
C PRO A 553 18.96 10.82 -1.73
N LEU A 554 19.32 9.57 -1.40
CA LEU A 554 20.71 9.14 -1.40
C LEU A 554 21.30 9.10 -2.84
N PRO A 555 22.63 9.21 -3.02
CA PRO A 555 23.23 9.18 -4.36
C PRO A 555 22.91 7.90 -5.15
N GLY A 556 22.15 8.05 -6.24
CA GLY A 556 21.70 6.92 -7.07
C GLY A 556 20.59 6.06 -6.42
N SER A 557 19.85 6.63 -5.47
CA SER A 557 18.64 6.11 -4.83
C SER A 557 17.45 7.01 -5.17
N MET A 558 16.23 6.49 -5.08
CA MET A 558 15.01 7.31 -5.16
C MET A 558 14.62 7.88 -3.80
N VAL A 559 15.08 7.29 -2.69
CA VAL A 559 14.66 7.66 -1.33
C VAL A 559 15.80 8.15 -0.44
N GLY A 560 15.45 8.99 0.53
CA GLY A 560 16.35 9.47 1.60
C GLY A 560 16.75 8.39 2.61
N PRO A 561 17.73 8.68 3.48
CA PRO A 561 18.40 7.68 4.33
C PRO A 561 17.49 6.93 5.31
N THR A 562 16.45 7.57 5.86
CA THR A 562 15.51 6.94 6.81
C THR A 562 14.62 5.93 6.08
N LEU A 563 14.03 6.30 4.93
CA LEU A 563 13.26 5.34 4.13
C LEU A 563 14.14 4.26 3.49
N ALA A 564 15.34 4.61 3.02
CA ALA A 564 16.31 3.64 2.50
C ALA A 564 16.64 2.56 3.54
N CYS A 565 16.84 2.96 4.80
CA CYS A 565 17.03 2.06 5.93
C CYS A 565 15.82 1.12 6.15
N LEU A 566 14.61 1.67 6.26
CA LEU A 566 13.41 0.87 6.57
C LEU A 566 13.00 -0.09 5.44
N ILE A 567 13.14 0.34 4.19
CA ILE A 567 12.90 -0.51 3.01
C ILE A 567 13.98 -1.59 2.94
N ALA A 568 15.26 -1.25 3.15
CA ALA A 568 16.34 -2.24 3.14
C ALA A 568 16.24 -3.25 4.29
N GLU A 569 15.74 -2.85 5.47
CA GLU A 569 15.45 -3.75 6.58
C GLU A 569 14.38 -4.77 6.18
N GLN A 570 13.26 -4.30 5.60
CA GLN A 570 12.17 -5.19 5.20
C GLN A 570 12.60 -6.17 4.09
N PHE A 571 13.16 -5.69 2.99
CA PHE A 571 13.58 -6.58 1.90
C PHE A 571 14.76 -7.49 2.32
N ARG A 572 15.60 -7.09 3.27
CA ARG A 572 16.61 -7.98 3.86
C ARG A 572 15.97 -9.17 4.59
N VAL A 573 14.96 -8.94 5.45
CA VAL A 573 14.30 -10.06 6.15
C VAL A 573 13.47 -10.93 5.20
N LEU A 574 12.91 -10.37 4.13
CA LEU A 574 12.20 -11.14 3.11
C LEU A 574 13.12 -12.02 2.27
N LYS A 575 14.37 -11.62 2.02
CA LYS A 575 15.35 -12.46 1.32
C LYS A 575 15.89 -13.60 2.19
N PHE A 576 16.20 -13.31 3.45
CA PHE A 576 16.92 -14.27 4.32
C PHE A 576 16.03 -15.08 5.26
N GLY A 577 14.81 -14.62 5.57
CA GLY A 577 13.80 -15.38 6.32
C GLY A 577 12.85 -16.23 5.46
N ASP A 578 12.99 -16.22 4.13
CA ASP A 578 12.19 -17.04 3.21
C ASP A 578 12.90 -18.36 2.86
N ARG A 579 12.38 -19.48 3.39
CA ARG A 579 12.87 -20.84 3.08
C ARG A 579 12.75 -21.16 1.59
N PHE A 580 11.75 -20.59 0.94
CA PHE A 580 11.42 -20.80 -0.47
C PHE A 580 12.02 -19.72 -1.39
N TRP A 581 12.97 -18.90 -0.92
CA TRP A 581 13.72 -17.96 -1.76
C TRP A 581 14.38 -18.69 -2.94
N PHE A 582 14.24 -18.16 -4.15
CA PHE A 582 14.51 -18.93 -5.38
C PHE A 582 15.97 -19.39 -5.55
N GLU A 583 16.93 -18.74 -4.88
CA GLU A 583 18.34 -19.15 -4.93
C GLU A 583 18.71 -20.22 -3.88
N ASN A 584 17.82 -20.59 -2.95
CA ASN A 584 18.15 -21.51 -1.85
C ASN A 584 18.38 -22.95 -2.31
N GLN A 585 19.39 -23.62 -1.73
CA GLN A 585 19.63 -25.07 -1.90
C GLN A 585 19.07 -25.91 -0.74
N GLY A 586 19.02 -27.23 -0.95
CA GLY A 586 18.84 -28.22 0.13
C GLY A 586 17.41 -28.45 0.60
N PHE A 587 16.43 -27.72 0.07
CA PHE A 587 15.02 -27.95 0.35
C PHE A 587 14.33 -28.68 -0.80
N PRO A 588 13.22 -29.41 -0.57
CA PRO A 588 12.42 -29.99 -1.65
C PRO A 588 11.89 -28.96 -2.66
N SER A 589 11.85 -27.69 -2.28
CA SER A 589 11.48 -26.52 -3.10
C SER A 589 12.62 -25.93 -3.94
N SER A 590 13.86 -26.39 -3.75
CA SER A 590 15.01 -25.84 -4.48
C SER A 590 14.92 -26.13 -5.97
N PHE A 591 15.13 -25.09 -6.77
CA PHE A 591 15.40 -25.20 -8.20
C PHE A 591 16.77 -25.85 -8.44
N THR A 592 17.01 -26.39 -9.64
CA THR A 592 18.37 -26.79 -10.07
C THR A 592 19.20 -25.57 -10.48
N HIS A 593 20.53 -25.71 -10.55
CA HIS A 593 21.40 -24.64 -11.08
C HIS A 593 20.93 -24.12 -12.45
N GLU A 594 20.57 -25.02 -13.37
CA GLU A 594 20.10 -24.64 -14.71
C GLU A 594 18.79 -23.84 -14.64
N GLN A 595 17.85 -24.25 -13.78
CA GLN A 595 16.59 -23.54 -13.56
C GLN A 595 16.78 -22.14 -12.96
N ILE A 596 17.67 -21.99 -11.97
CA ILE A 596 17.99 -20.67 -11.37
C ILE A 596 18.66 -19.77 -12.42
N ASP A 597 19.57 -20.31 -13.22
CA ASP A 597 20.26 -19.54 -14.24
C ASP A 597 19.33 -19.16 -15.41
N GLU A 598 18.26 -19.92 -15.71
CA GLU A 598 17.16 -19.43 -16.57
C GLU A 598 16.39 -18.28 -15.90
N ILE A 599 15.99 -18.41 -14.63
CA ILE A 599 15.28 -17.36 -13.88
C ILE A 599 16.10 -16.05 -13.86
N ARG A 600 17.41 -16.11 -13.57
CA ARG A 600 18.33 -14.95 -13.53
C ARG A 600 18.40 -14.16 -14.85
N LYS A 601 18.18 -14.81 -16.00
CA LYS A 601 18.16 -14.12 -17.30
C LYS A 601 16.95 -13.21 -17.42
N ILE A 602 15.79 -13.60 -16.91
CA ILE A 602 14.51 -12.92 -17.12
C ILE A 602 14.55 -11.48 -16.58
N LYS A 603 13.85 -10.62 -17.33
CA LYS A 603 13.60 -9.21 -17.03
C LYS A 603 12.10 -8.95 -17.15
N LEU A 604 11.59 -7.88 -16.54
CA LEU A 604 10.19 -7.50 -16.67
C LEU A 604 9.81 -7.19 -18.13
N SER A 605 10.76 -6.69 -18.93
CA SER A 605 10.64 -6.52 -20.38
C SER A 605 10.32 -7.84 -21.10
N SER A 606 10.96 -8.96 -20.72
CA SER A 606 10.67 -10.29 -21.26
C SER A 606 9.23 -10.73 -20.96
N VAL A 607 8.76 -10.54 -19.72
CA VAL A 607 7.39 -10.90 -19.30
C VAL A 607 6.36 -10.06 -20.04
N ILE A 608 6.60 -8.75 -20.21
CA ILE A 608 5.73 -7.86 -20.99
C ILE A 608 5.68 -8.28 -22.46
N CYS A 609 6.83 -8.54 -23.09
CA CYS A 609 6.89 -9.02 -24.48
C CYS A 609 6.17 -10.36 -24.68
N ALA A 610 6.25 -11.28 -23.72
CA ALA A 610 5.57 -12.58 -23.80
C ALA A 610 4.04 -12.47 -23.66
N ASN A 611 3.54 -11.44 -22.95
CA ASN A 611 2.14 -11.36 -22.51
C ASN A 611 1.34 -10.20 -23.08
N GLY A 612 1.96 -9.15 -23.62
CA GLY A 612 1.30 -8.14 -24.45
C GLY A 612 0.78 -8.73 -25.77
N ASP A 613 -0.15 -8.04 -26.41
CA ASP A 613 -0.84 -8.54 -27.61
C ASP A 613 -0.10 -8.18 -28.92
N HIS A 614 0.47 -6.99 -28.98
CA HIS A 614 1.18 -6.39 -30.12
C HIS A 614 2.48 -5.65 -29.70
N ILE A 615 2.98 -5.94 -28.49
CA ILE A 615 4.24 -5.35 -28.01
C ILE A 615 5.43 -6.08 -28.67
N GLU A 616 5.85 -5.59 -29.83
CA GLU A 616 6.98 -6.15 -30.61
C GLU A 616 8.37 -5.68 -30.14
N ARG A 617 8.43 -4.61 -29.34
CA ARG A 617 9.68 -4.00 -28.85
C ARG A 617 9.52 -3.49 -27.42
N ALA A 618 10.60 -3.54 -26.66
CA ALA A 618 10.74 -2.90 -25.36
C ALA A 618 12.21 -2.54 -25.12
N GLN A 619 12.47 -1.57 -24.24
CA GLN A 619 13.81 -1.41 -23.67
C GLN A 619 14.11 -2.54 -22.66
N LEU A 620 15.38 -2.77 -22.39
CA LEU A 620 15.81 -3.89 -21.54
C LEU A 620 15.26 -3.78 -20.11
N TYR A 621 15.26 -2.57 -19.54
CA TYR A 621 14.74 -2.27 -18.21
C TYR A 621 13.55 -1.32 -18.31
N VAL A 622 12.32 -1.85 -18.26
CA VAL A 622 11.08 -1.06 -18.47
C VAL A 622 10.75 -0.06 -17.36
N MET A 623 11.36 -0.22 -16.17
CA MET A 623 11.25 0.70 -15.04
C MET A 623 12.15 1.94 -15.17
N VAL A 624 13.06 1.93 -16.14
CA VAL A 624 14.00 3.01 -16.46
C VAL A 624 13.63 3.60 -17.80
N LEU A 625 13.76 4.92 -17.96
CA LEU A 625 13.47 5.59 -19.22
C LEU A 625 14.30 4.98 -20.37
N PRO A 626 13.75 4.90 -21.59
CA PRO A 626 14.50 4.41 -22.74
C PRO A 626 15.60 5.40 -23.12
N ASP A 627 16.80 4.89 -23.36
CA ASP A 627 17.97 5.67 -23.75
C ASP A 627 18.74 4.96 -24.88
N HIS A 628 19.34 5.71 -25.80
CA HIS A 628 19.98 5.13 -26.98
C HIS A 628 21.28 4.36 -26.71
N GLU A 629 21.96 4.62 -25.59
CA GLU A 629 23.24 3.99 -25.22
C GLU A 629 23.08 2.99 -24.06
N ILE A 630 22.38 3.38 -22.98
CA ILE A 630 22.33 2.59 -21.73
C ILE A 630 21.05 1.77 -21.52
N ASN A 631 19.95 2.09 -22.22
CA ASN A 631 18.68 1.35 -22.11
C ASN A 631 17.90 1.32 -23.45
N PRO A 632 18.49 0.76 -24.54
CA PRO A 632 17.94 0.89 -25.88
C PRO A 632 16.69 0.04 -26.10
N ILE A 633 15.76 0.56 -26.92
CA ILE A 633 14.51 -0.13 -27.29
C ILE A 633 14.81 -1.21 -28.33
N THR A 634 14.89 -2.47 -27.86
CA THR A 634 15.20 -3.66 -28.66
C THR A 634 13.94 -4.38 -29.18
N PRO A 635 14.03 -5.19 -30.24
CA PRO A 635 12.97 -6.14 -30.59
C PRO A 635 12.78 -7.17 -29.47
N CYS A 636 11.54 -7.54 -29.16
CA CYS A 636 11.23 -8.53 -28.14
C CYS A 636 11.92 -9.90 -28.37
N ALA A 637 12.14 -10.28 -29.63
CA ALA A 637 12.88 -11.49 -30.01
C ALA A 637 14.38 -11.48 -29.64
N ALA A 638 14.94 -10.33 -29.23
CA ALA A 638 16.30 -10.20 -28.72
C ALA A 638 16.37 -10.19 -27.17
N LEU A 639 15.23 -10.15 -26.49
CA LEU A 639 15.16 -10.19 -25.03
C LEU A 639 15.22 -11.64 -24.51
N PRO A 640 15.84 -11.89 -23.34
CA PRO A 640 16.00 -13.24 -22.80
C PRO A 640 14.64 -13.91 -22.54
N GLN A 641 14.51 -15.15 -23.02
CA GLN A 641 13.32 -15.99 -22.84
C GLN A 641 13.61 -17.12 -21.84
N LEU A 642 12.56 -17.63 -21.18
CA LEU A 642 12.68 -18.71 -20.19
C LEU A 642 12.71 -20.08 -20.88
N ASP A 643 13.84 -20.79 -20.83
CA ASP A 643 13.93 -22.17 -21.33
C ASP A 643 13.28 -23.15 -20.34
N LEU A 644 11.98 -23.40 -20.51
CA LEU A 644 11.25 -24.38 -19.70
C LEU A 644 11.68 -25.84 -19.93
N SER A 645 12.56 -26.15 -20.90
CA SER A 645 13.13 -27.50 -21.02
C SER A 645 13.91 -27.92 -19.77
N LYS A 646 14.38 -26.94 -18.97
CA LYS A 646 15.04 -27.16 -17.66
C LYS A 646 14.09 -27.66 -16.57
N TRP A 647 12.78 -27.64 -16.79
CA TRP A 647 11.76 -28.25 -15.93
C TRP A 647 11.28 -29.60 -16.45
N LYS A 648 11.94 -30.19 -17.45
CA LYS A 648 11.59 -31.52 -17.93
C LYS A 648 11.87 -32.59 -16.88
N ASP A 649 10.80 -33.21 -16.40
CA ASP A 649 10.84 -34.44 -15.63
C ASP A 649 10.93 -35.64 -16.59
N LEU A 650 11.75 -36.62 -16.25
CA LEU A 650 11.91 -37.86 -17.02
C LEU A 650 10.96 -38.96 -16.55
N GLY A 651 10.32 -38.79 -15.38
CA GLY A 651 9.48 -39.77 -14.73
C GLY A 651 10.29 -40.86 -14.02
N GLY A 652 9.86 -41.23 -12.82
CA GLY A 652 10.35 -42.45 -12.18
C GLY A 652 9.88 -43.70 -12.94
N PRO A 653 10.63 -44.82 -12.92
CA PRO A 653 10.26 -46.06 -13.61
C PRO A 653 9.04 -46.72 -12.93
N GLY A 654 7.84 -46.24 -13.27
CA GLY A 654 6.57 -46.71 -12.69
C GLY A 654 5.31 -46.13 -13.34
N TYR A 655 5.36 -44.92 -13.89
CA TYR A 655 4.22 -44.32 -14.61
C TYR A 655 4.46 -44.36 -16.13
N GLY A 656 3.69 -45.19 -16.82
CA GLY A 656 3.57 -45.14 -18.28
C GLY A 656 2.88 -43.85 -18.73
N PRO A 657 3.07 -43.42 -19.99
CA PRO A 657 2.50 -42.17 -20.49
C PRO A 657 0.97 -42.18 -20.39
N GLY A 658 0.43 -41.16 -19.72
CA GLY A 658 -1.00 -40.84 -19.81
C GLY A 658 -1.40 -40.51 -21.25
N PRO A 659 -2.69 -40.63 -21.62
CA PRO A 659 -3.15 -40.30 -22.95
C PRO A 659 -2.85 -38.83 -23.28
N ALA A 660 -2.10 -38.60 -24.35
CA ALA A 660 -1.71 -37.25 -24.75
C ALA A 660 -2.93 -36.36 -24.97
N ILE A 661 -2.95 -35.21 -24.30
CA ILE A 661 -4.02 -34.22 -24.45
C ILE A 661 -3.88 -33.56 -25.82
N GLY A 662 -4.64 -34.07 -26.80
CA GLY A 662 -4.80 -33.42 -28.10
C GLY A 662 -5.48 -32.05 -27.97
N PRO A 663 -5.41 -31.19 -29.01
CA PRO A 663 -6.00 -29.86 -28.97
C PRO A 663 -7.52 -29.94 -28.75
N VAL A 664 -7.97 -29.56 -27.55
CA VAL A 664 -9.38 -29.56 -27.16
C VAL A 664 -10.10 -28.37 -27.80
N TYR A 665 -10.51 -28.55 -29.05
CA TYR A 665 -11.57 -27.75 -29.65
C TYR A 665 -12.91 -28.14 -29.02
N ASP A 666 -13.23 -27.58 -27.85
CA ASP A 666 -14.56 -27.78 -27.25
C ASP A 666 -15.62 -27.04 -28.06
N THR A 667 -16.39 -27.80 -28.84
CA THR A 667 -17.52 -27.32 -29.65
C THR A 667 -18.87 -27.48 -28.93
N LYS A 668 -18.88 -27.66 -27.60
CA LYS A 668 -20.10 -27.76 -26.78
C LYS A 668 -20.30 -26.55 -25.86
N SER A 669 -20.91 -25.53 -26.46
CA SER A 669 -21.58 -24.39 -25.81
C SER A 669 -22.03 -24.64 -24.36
N PRO A 670 -21.33 -24.09 -23.34
CA PRO A 670 -21.99 -23.74 -22.08
C PRO A 670 -23.04 -22.66 -22.39
N GLN A 671 -24.21 -22.74 -21.75
CA GLN A 671 -25.40 -21.96 -22.13
C GLN A 671 -25.10 -20.47 -22.34
N GLN A 672 -25.22 -20.01 -23.59
CA GLN A 672 -24.95 -18.64 -24.00
C GLN A 672 -25.92 -17.66 -23.31
N VAL A 673 -25.45 -16.99 -22.26
CA VAL A 673 -25.98 -15.67 -21.89
C VAL A 673 -25.44 -14.69 -22.93
N MET A 674 -26.22 -14.50 -23.99
CA MET A 674 -25.91 -13.58 -25.09
C MET A 674 -25.88 -12.13 -24.59
N PHE A 675 -24.70 -11.65 -24.19
CA PHE A 675 -24.46 -10.23 -23.94
C PHE A 675 -24.45 -9.47 -25.27
N VAL A 676 -25.64 -9.01 -25.67
CA VAL A 676 -25.80 -8.12 -26.83
C VAL A 676 -25.16 -6.78 -26.51
N VAL A 677 -23.97 -6.53 -27.06
CA VAL A 677 -23.39 -5.18 -27.13
C VAL A 677 -24.35 -4.31 -27.95
N PRO A 678 -25.00 -3.28 -27.38
CA PRO A 678 -25.97 -2.48 -28.12
C PRO A 678 -25.22 -1.58 -29.12
N PRO A 679 -25.57 -1.58 -30.42
CA PRO A 679 -24.94 -0.69 -31.39
C PRO A 679 -25.24 0.77 -31.03
N SER A 680 -24.18 1.60 -30.99
CA SER A 680 -24.26 3.00 -30.57
C SER A 680 -25.16 3.83 -31.50
N LYS A 681 -26.39 4.10 -31.06
CA LYS A 681 -27.33 4.98 -31.76
C LYS A 681 -26.86 6.43 -31.70
N ALA A 682 -26.01 6.81 -32.65
CA ALA A 682 -25.57 8.18 -32.87
C ALA A 682 -26.76 9.15 -32.93
N HIS A 683 -26.93 9.96 -31.89
CA HIS A 683 -27.87 11.07 -31.89
C HIS A 683 -27.19 12.31 -32.47
N ARG A 684 -27.80 12.92 -33.50
CA ARG A 684 -27.37 14.23 -33.98
C ARG A 684 -27.58 15.27 -32.89
N PRO A 685 -26.60 16.12 -32.55
CA PRO A 685 -26.87 17.31 -31.77
C PRO A 685 -27.74 18.27 -32.59
N GLN A 686 -28.79 18.83 -31.99
CA GLN A 686 -29.48 20.00 -32.53
C GLN A 686 -28.85 21.27 -31.96
N SER A 687 -28.65 22.25 -32.83
CA SER A 687 -27.97 23.49 -32.54
C SER A 687 -28.83 24.49 -31.79
N TYR A 688 -28.26 25.13 -30.76
CA TYR A 688 -28.62 26.50 -30.40
C TYR A 688 -27.43 27.41 -30.72
N GLN A 689 -27.66 28.43 -31.54
CA GLN A 689 -26.66 29.42 -31.92
C GLN A 689 -26.96 30.76 -31.24
N THR A 690 -25.93 31.36 -30.64
CA THR A 690 -25.77 32.81 -30.52
C THR A 690 -24.33 33.19 -30.88
N PRO A 691 -24.08 34.41 -31.41
CA PRO A 691 -22.99 34.60 -32.37
C PRO A 691 -21.75 35.33 -31.84
N VAL A 692 -20.61 35.08 -32.49
CA VAL A 692 -19.42 35.96 -32.50
C VAL A 692 -19.00 36.15 -33.97
N TYR A 693 -18.42 37.31 -34.29
CA TYR A 693 -18.36 37.87 -35.65
C TYR A 693 -16.90 38.11 -36.10
N VAL A 694 -16.49 37.50 -37.23
CA VAL A 694 -15.18 37.69 -37.90
C VAL A 694 -15.42 37.61 -39.43
N PRO A 695 -14.77 38.45 -40.29
CA PRO A 695 -15.33 38.78 -41.62
C PRO A 695 -14.88 37.89 -42.81
N ARG A 696 -15.56 38.07 -43.96
CA ARG A 696 -15.32 37.41 -45.27
C ARG A 696 -14.16 38.05 -46.08
N PRO A 697 -13.44 37.25 -46.91
CA PRO A 697 -13.74 37.12 -48.36
C PRO A 697 -13.61 35.66 -48.93
N GLN A 698 -14.12 35.24 -50.10
CA GLN A 698 -15.09 35.83 -51.06
C GLN A 698 -15.92 34.79 -51.90
N TYR A 699 -15.55 34.48 -53.16
CA TYR A 699 -16.26 33.68 -54.19
C TYR A 699 -15.48 32.37 -54.54
N GLY A 700 -16.05 31.31 -55.14
CA GLY A 700 -17.47 31.01 -55.47
C GLY A 700 -17.68 29.78 -56.40
N TYR A 701 -18.96 29.41 -56.62
CA TYR A 701 -19.57 28.62 -57.72
C TYR A 701 -19.24 27.10 -57.98
N GLN A 702 -20.27 26.25 -57.74
CA GLN A 702 -20.85 25.18 -58.63
C GLN A 702 -20.00 23.95 -59.07
N THR A 703 -20.52 22.74 -59.42
CA THR A 703 -21.89 22.16 -59.55
C THR A 703 -21.93 20.62 -59.31
N THR A 704 -23.12 19.98 -59.35
CA THR A 704 -23.40 18.55 -59.03
C THR A 704 -23.67 17.61 -60.23
N PRO A 705 -23.48 16.28 -60.10
CA PRO A 705 -24.05 15.24 -60.96
C PRO A 705 -24.95 14.18 -60.23
N PRO A 706 -25.82 13.40 -60.91
CA PRO A 706 -26.60 12.31 -60.28
C PRO A 706 -26.66 10.93 -61.02
N GLN A 707 -26.83 9.85 -60.22
CA GLN A 707 -27.76 8.69 -60.37
C GLN A 707 -27.50 7.36 -61.17
N TYR A 708 -27.86 6.26 -60.46
CA TYR A 708 -28.55 4.97 -60.84
C TYR A 708 -27.90 3.75 -61.56
N GLY A 709 -28.30 2.55 -61.10
CA GLY A 709 -28.24 1.23 -61.80
C GLY A 709 -28.09 -0.02 -60.87
N ALA A 710 -28.92 -1.09 -61.01
CA ALA A 710 -28.81 -2.36 -60.21
C ALA A 710 -29.59 -3.61 -60.73
N SER A 711 -29.06 -4.84 -60.55
CA SER A 711 -29.67 -6.21 -60.62
C SER A 711 -28.60 -7.25 -60.16
N LYS A 712 -28.77 -8.38 -59.43
CA LYS A 712 -29.66 -9.58 -59.45
C LYS A 712 -29.45 -10.52 -60.67
N THR A 713 -29.36 -11.87 -60.60
CA THR A 713 -29.57 -12.90 -59.52
C THR A 713 -29.01 -14.31 -59.90
N ASP A 714 -28.73 -15.19 -58.90
CA ASP A 714 -28.84 -16.70 -58.83
C ASP A 714 -28.11 -17.64 -59.86
N ALA A 715 -27.81 -18.96 -59.65
CA ALA A 715 -27.53 -19.83 -58.47
C ALA A 715 -27.01 -21.27 -58.90
N HIS A 716 -26.61 -22.13 -57.92
CA HIS A 716 -26.52 -23.63 -57.91
C HIS A 716 -25.30 -24.49 -58.42
N SER A 717 -24.58 -25.09 -57.43
CA SER A 717 -24.43 -26.57 -57.16
C SER A 717 -23.43 -27.57 -57.85
N LEU A 718 -22.55 -28.17 -56.99
CA LEU A 718 -22.21 -29.62 -56.78
C LEU A 718 -21.00 -30.37 -57.47
N VAL A 719 -20.11 -30.93 -56.59
CA VAL A 719 -19.62 -32.35 -56.48
C VAL A 719 -18.24 -32.86 -57.05
N HIS A 720 -17.57 -33.71 -56.23
CA HIS A 720 -16.34 -34.58 -56.41
C HIS A 720 -14.95 -33.90 -56.63
N GLY A 721 -13.79 -34.48 -56.23
CA GLY A 721 -13.52 -35.67 -55.38
C GLY A 721 -12.01 -36.11 -55.27
N GLN A 722 -11.62 -36.68 -54.12
CA GLN A 722 -10.55 -37.68 -53.83
C GLN A 722 -9.04 -37.55 -54.28
N SER A 723 -8.17 -37.19 -53.31
CA SER A 723 -7.02 -37.96 -52.73
C SER A 723 -5.77 -38.50 -53.51
N PHE A 724 -4.65 -38.58 -52.74
CA PHE A 724 -3.38 -39.36 -52.89
C PHE A 724 -2.19 -38.79 -53.71
N GLY A 725 -0.97 -39.08 -53.22
CA GLY A 725 0.31 -38.93 -53.95
C GLY A 725 1.49 -38.43 -53.10
N GLU A 726 2.53 -39.25 -52.87
CA GLU A 726 3.76 -38.88 -52.14
C GLU A 726 4.91 -38.44 -53.07
N SER A 727 5.94 -37.82 -52.47
CA SER A 727 7.40 -38.01 -52.71
C SER A 727 8.26 -36.76 -53.02
N ARG A 728 9.52 -36.85 -52.59
CA ARG A 728 10.67 -35.98 -52.92
C ARG A 728 11.72 -36.87 -53.62
N PRO A 729 12.52 -36.35 -54.57
CA PRO A 729 13.89 -35.94 -54.21
C PRO A 729 14.37 -34.64 -54.92
N SER A 730 15.68 -34.47 -55.08
CA SER A 730 16.41 -33.18 -55.21
C SER A 730 17.22 -33.01 -56.54
N ALA A 731 18.03 -31.94 -56.60
CA ALA A 731 18.86 -31.43 -57.72
C ALA A 731 18.07 -30.61 -58.77
N GLU A 732 18.25 -29.29 -58.90
CA GLU A 732 19.42 -28.51 -59.35
C GLU A 732 19.67 -28.55 -60.87
N TYR A 733 19.43 -27.41 -61.53
CA TYR A 733 20.32 -26.80 -62.54
C TYR A 733 19.83 -25.36 -62.84
N GLY A 734 20.72 -24.37 -62.81
CA GLY A 734 20.36 -22.99 -63.15
C GLY A 734 21.55 -22.02 -63.22
N ALA A 735 21.75 -21.42 -64.40
CA ALA A 735 22.72 -20.35 -64.71
C ALA A 735 22.44 -19.82 -66.14
N PRO A 736 22.99 -18.65 -66.58
CA PRO A 736 23.75 -17.63 -65.85
C PRO A 736 23.13 -16.22 -65.91
N GLN A 737 23.74 -15.24 -65.22
CA GLN A 737 23.50 -13.80 -65.43
C GLN A 737 24.42 -13.23 -66.53
N PRO A 738 24.17 -11.98 -66.96
CA PRO A 738 25.22 -10.99 -67.14
C PRO A 738 25.03 -9.77 -66.23
N GLN A 739 26.14 -9.24 -65.69
CA GLN A 739 26.18 -8.03 -64.87
C GLN A 739 26.23 -6.76 -65.74
N GLN A 740 25.78 -5.63 -65.20
CA GLN A 740 26.36 -4.32 -65.50
C GLN A 740 26.23 -3.37 -64.30
N SER A 741 27.25 -2.55 -64.08
CA SER A 741 27.39 -1.65 -62.92
C SER A 741 27.11 -0.20 -63.30
N TYR A 742 26.41 0.55 -62.44
CA TYR A 742 26.41 2.02 -62.45
C TYR A 742 26.66 2.58 -61.04
N GLY A 743 27.27 3.77 -61.00
CA GLY A 743 27.87 4.36 -59.80
C GLY A 743 26.90 5.05 -58.83
N PRO A 744 27.41 5.64 -57.74
CA PRO A 744 26.60 6.22 -56.68
C PRO A 744 25.87 7.50 -57.10
N PRO A 745 24.64 7.74 -56.59
CA PRO A 745 23.91 9.00 -56.77
C PRO A 745 24.61 10.17 -56.04
N PRO A 746 24.31 11.43 -56.41
CA PRO A 746 25.09 12.59 -56.00
C PRO A 746 24.93 12.98 -54.53
N LYS A 747 25.96 13.63 -53.98
CA LYS A 747 25.90 14.29 -52.67
C LYS A 747 24.85 15.41 -52.68
N GLN A 748 23.99 15.45 -51.66
CA GLN A 748 23.31 16.68 -51.26
C GLN A 748 24.18 17.41 -50.23
N GLU A 749 24.73 18.55 -50.63
CA GLU A 749 25.45 19.43 -49.70
C GLU A 749 24.43 20.28 -48.93
N TYR A 750 24.20 19.93 -47.67
CA TYR A 750 23.47 20.80 -46.75
C TYR A 750 24.35 21.98 -46.36
N GLY A 751 23.99 23.18 -46.83
CA GLY A 751 24.60 24.42 -46.35
C GLY A 751 24.37 24.60 -44.84
N PRO A 752 25.28 25.30 -44.13
CA PRO A 752 25.14 25.50 -42.69
C PRO A 752 23.84 26.26 -42.36
N PRO A 753 23.16 25.92 -41.24
CA PRO A 753 21.93 26.61 -40.85
C PRO A 753 22.18 28.10 -40.57
N PRO A 754 21.17 28.96 -40.74
CA PRO A 754 21.31 30.39 -40.51
C PRO A 754 21.69 30.67 -39.06
N LYS A 755 22.69 31.52 -38.84
CA LYS A 755 23.03 32.03 -37.51
C LYS A 755 21.84 32.82 -36.94
N GLN A 756 21.33 32.40 -35.80
CA GLN A 756 20.55 33.28 -34.94
C GLN A 756 21.54 34.20 -34.19
N GLU A 757 21.64 35.44 -34.63
CA GLU A 757 22.37 36.47 -33.88
C GLU A 757 21.52 36.90 -32.68
N TYR A 758 21.77 36.27 -31.54
CA TYR A 758 21.30 36.77 -30.25
C TYR A 758 22.04 38.08 -29.95
N GLY A 759 21.31 39.20 -30.04
CA GLY A 759 21.79 40.48 -29.53
C GLY A 759 22.13 40.37 -28.03
N PRO A 760 23.16 41.08 -27.54
CA PRO A 760 23.57 40.99 -26.14
C PRO A 760 22.42 41.43 -25.21
N PRO A 761 22.18 40.71 -24.10
CA PRO A 761 21.13 41.08 -23.15
C PRO A 761 21.42 42.45 -22.51
N PRO A 762 20.39 43.20 -22.10
CA PRO A 762 20.58 44.50 -21.45
C PRO A 762 21.37 44.35 -20.15
N LYS A 763 22.42 45.16 -19.99
CA LYS A 763 23.17 45.24 -18.73
C LYS A 763 22.26 45.83 -17.64
N GLN A 764 21.89 44.99 -16.66
CA GLN A 764 21.47 45.50 -15.35
C GLN A 764 22.72 45.72 -14.51
N GLU A 765 23.01 46.98 -14.18
CA GLU A 765 24.06 47.31 -13.21
C GLU A 765 23.53 47.08 -11.79
N TYR A 766 23.86 45.92 -11.22
CA TYR A 766 23.58 45.62 -9.82
C TYR A 766 24.89 45.68 -9.02
N THR A 767 25.13 46.80 -8.34
CA THR A 767 26.23 46.95 -7.39
C THR A 767 25.89 46.27 -6.06
N PRO A 768 26.62 45.23 -5.62
CA PRO A 768 26.42 44.65 -4.29
C PRO A 768 26.88 45.63 -3.20
N PRO A 769 26.25 45.66 -2.02
CA PRO A 769 26.73 46.43 -0.88
C PRO A 769 28.08 45.87 -0.41
N LYS A 770 29.04 46.75 -0.09
CA LYS A 770 30.28 46.35 0.57
C LYS A 770 30.00 45.85 1.98
N GLN A 771 30.45 44.64 2.30
CA GLN A 771 30.69 44.20 3.67
C GLN A 771 32.21 44.10 3.87
N GLU A 772 32.73 44.80 4.88
CA GLU A 772 34.12 44.69 5.29
C GLU A 772 34.26 43.53 6.28
N TYR A 773 34.97 42.48 5.89
CA TYR A 773 35.35 41.38 6.77
C TYR A 773 36.80 41.54 7.23
N GLY A 774 37.02 41.48 8.55
CA GLY A 774 38.36 41.46 9.13
C GLY A 774 39.13 40.17 8.79
N PRO A 775 40.47 40.18 8.89
CA PRO A 775 41.30 39.03 8.53
C PRO A 775 41.05 37.82 9.48
N PRO A 776 40.99 36.59 8.94
CA PRO A 776 40.73 35.39 9.74
C PRO A 776 41.95 34.97 10.60
N PRO A 777 41.74 34.17 11.67
CA PRO A 777 42.83 33.62 12.46
C PRO A 777 43.71 32.66 11.66
N LYS A 778 45.02 32.65 11.94
CA LYS A 778 45.94 31.62 11.42
C LYS A 778 45.73 30.31 12.16
N GLN A 779 45.72 29.20 11.42
CA GLN A 779 45.92 27.85 11.95
C GLN A 779 47.29 27.34 11.51
N GLU A 780 48.04 26.73 12.43
CA GLU A 780 49.32 26.09 12.15
C GLU A 780 49.12 24.59 11.92
N TYR A 781 49.70 24.06 10.83
CA TYR A 781 49.65 22.63 10.51
C TYR A 781 51.01 21.98 10.78
N GLY A 782 51.01 20.90 11.56
CA GLY A 782 52.18 20.04 11.74
C GLY A 782 52.47 19.18 10.49
N PRO A 783 53.74 18.81 10.23
CA PRO A 783 54.11 18.05 9.04
C PRO A 783 53.65 16.58 9.10
N PRO A 784 53.26 15.96 7.96
CA PRO A 784 52.79 14.58 7.91
C PRO A 784 53.96 13.55 7.92
N PRO A 785 53.71 12.31 8.39
CA PRO A 785 54.69 11.23 8.35
C PRO A 785 54.87 10.68 6.92
N LYS A 786 56.10 10.20 6.61
CA LYS A 786 56.41 9.52 5.35
C LYS A 786 55.92 8.08 5.35
N GLN A 787 55.54 7.58 4.18
CA GLN A 787 55.34 6.14 3.92
C GLN A 787 56.46 5.63 2.99
N GLU A 788 56.95 4.42 3.25
CA GLU A 788 57.85 3.68 2.36
C GLU A 788 57.11 2.49 1.75
N TYR A 789 57.34 2.21 0.47
CA TYR A 789 56.65 1.14 -0.26
C TYR A 789 57.45 -0.18 -0.21
N GLY A 790 56.84 -1.23 0.32
CA GLY A 790 57.31 -2.62 0.23
C GLY A 790 56.34 -3.51 -0.54
N VAL A 791 56.82 -4.28 -1.51
CA VAL A 791 55.97 -5.16 -2.35
C VAL A 791 55.73 -6.51 -1.64
N PRO A 792 54.47 -6.95 -1.46
CA PRO A 792 54.19 -8.23 -0.81
C PRO A 792 54.38 -9.43 -1.75
N LYS A 793 55.08 -10.47 -1.28
CA LYS A 793 55.01 -11.82 -1.86
C LYS A 793 54.01 -12.66 -1.07
N GLN A 794 53.16 -13.41 -1.78
CA GLN A 794 52.25 -14.37 -1.16
C GLN A 794 52.97 -15.69 -0.82
N VAL A 795 52.68 -16.25 0.35
CA VAL A 795 52.79 -17.68 0.67
C VAL A 795 51.58 -18.05 1.52
N TYR A 796 50.94 -19.19 1.22
CA TYR A 796 49.70 -19.63 1.87
C TYR A 796 49.95 -20.96 2.62
N THR A 797 49.50 -21.05 3.88
CA THR A 797 49.18 -22.32 4.56
C THR A 797 48.24 -22.07 5.75
N PRO A 798 47.34 -23.01 6.11
CA PRO A 798 46.17 -22.69 6.95
C PRO A 798 46.33 -23.02 8.45
N PRO A 799 45.67 -22.28 9.35
CA PRO A 799 45.47 -22.68 10.75
C PRO A 799 44.41 -23.78 10.90
N LYS A 800 44.57 -24.67 11.88
CA LYS A 800 43.53 -25.62 12.32
C LYS A 800 42.49 -24.94 13.22
N GLN A 801 41.32 -25.56 13.33
CA GLN A 801 40.38 -25.31 14.44
C GLN A 801 40.79 -26.13 15.68
N GLU A 802 40.81 -25.49 16.84
CA GLU A 802 40.72 -26.14 18.15
C GLU A 802 39.75 -25.32 19.02
N TYR A 803 38.83 -26.00 19.74
CA TYR A 803 37.80 -25.36 20.55
C TYR A 803 38.21 -25.27 22.02
N GLY A 804 38.16 -24.06 22.59
CA GLY A 804 38.24 -23.82 24.04
C GLY A 804 36.89 -23.39 24.62
N PRO A 805 36.53 -23.79 25.86
CA PRO A 805 35.26 -23.42 26.48
C PRO A 805 35.23 -21.94 26.90
N PRO A 806 34.06 -21.27 26.86
CA PRO A 806 33.94 -19.84 27.19
C PRO A 806 34.07 -19.57 28.70
N PRO A 807 34.67 -18.44 29.11
CA PRO A 807 34.77 -18.04 30.51
C PRO A 807 33.44 -17.54 31.08
N LYS A 808 33.21 -17.79 32.38
CA LYS A 808 32.10 -17.17 33.13
C LYS A 808 32.45 -15.75 33.53
N GLN A 809 31.47 -14.86 33.55
CA GLN A 809 31.53 -13.56 34.24
C GLN A 809 30.36 -13.44 35.21
N GLU A 810 30.65 -13.01 36.43
CA GLU A 810 29.65 -12.73 37.47
C GLU A 810 29.48 -11.22 37.60
N TYR A 811 28.24 -10.73 37.65
CA TYR A 811 27.94 -9.31 37.83
C TYR A 811 27.58 -9.02 39.29
N GLY A 812 28.38 -8.18 39.95
CA GLY A 812 28.12 -7.69 41.30
C GLY A 812 27.15 -6.51 41.32
N ALA A 813 26.21 -6.50 42.26
CA ALA A 813 25.21 -5.44 42.39
C ALA A 813 25.77 -4.14 43.02
N PRO A 814 25.39 -2.95 42.52
CA PRO A 814 25.69 -1.67 43.18
C PRO A 814 24.99 -1.52 44.54
N LYS A 815 25.57 -0.70 45.43
CA LYS A 815 24.95 -0.31 46.72
C LYS A 815 24.19 1.02 46.60
N PRO A 816 23.12 1.24 47.39
CA PRO A 816 22.33 2.47 47.34
C PRO A 816 23.00 3.65 48.07
N GLN A 817 22.55 4.87 47.76
CA GLN A 817 22.76 6.06 48.58
C GLN A 817 21.43 6.73 48.91
N GLU A 818 21.24 7.02 50.19
CA GLU A 818 20.24 7.96 50.73
C GLU A 818 20.95 9.34 50.88
N SER A 819 20.30 10.49 51.12
CA SER A 819 18.90 10.79 51.49
C SER A 819 18.51 12.21 51.02
N TYR A 820 17.23 12.58 51.11
CA TYR A 820 16.74 13.94 50.84
C TYR A 820 16.88 14.86 52.07
N GLY A 821 17.27 16.12 51.84
CA GLY A 821 17.20 17.20 52.84
C GLY A 821 15.83 17.89 52.88
N ALA A 822 15.36 18.26 54.07
CA ALA A 822 14.06 18.90 54.29
C ALA A 822 14.11 20.45 54.20
N PRO A 823 13.00 21.15 53.88
CA PRO A 823 12.99 22.58 53.58
C PRO A 823 12.88 23.51 54.82
N ALA A 824 13.43 24.72 54.68
CA ALA A 824 13.22 25.85 55.60
C ALA A 824 11.98 26.68 55.20
N LYS A 825 11.45 27.51 56.13
CA LYS A 825 10.15 28.19 55.99
C LYS A 825 10.23 29.72 55.79
N LEU A 826 9.34 30.21 54.91
CA LEU A 826 8.54 31.45 54.98
C LEU A 826 9.18 32.79 55.41
N GLN A 827 9.02 33.80 54.55
CA GLN A 827 8.26 35.00 54.92
C GLN A 827 7.61 35.68 53.70
N GLU A 828 6.58 36.49 53.93
CA GLU A 828 5.74 37.13 52.90
C GLU A 828 6.12 38.60 52.69
N SER A 829 6.12 39.11 51.44
CA SER A 829 5.75 40.52 51.17
C SER A 829 5.48 40.82 49.68
N TYR A 830 4.33 41.46 49.44
CA TYR A 830 3.92 42.38 48.36
C TYR A 830 4.83 42.66 47.14
N GLY A 831 4.21 42.71 45.96
CA GLY A 831 4.68 43.54 44.83
C GLY A 831 4.16 43.12 43.45
N ALA A 832 3.20 43.87 42.87
CA ALA A 832 2.80 43.73 41.47
C ALA A 832 3.49 44.83 40.62
N PRO A 833 4.22 44.50 39.54
CA PRO A 833 4.82 45.50 38.66
C PRO A 833 3.79 46.14 37.72
N GLN A 834 3.75 47.48 37.70
CA GLN A 834 3.18 48.28 36.59
C GLN A 834 4.30 48.60 35.57
N PRO A 835 3.96 48.95 34.32
CA PRO A 835 4.94 49.00 33.23
C PRO A 835 5.84 50.24 33.27
N GLN A 836 6.97 50.17 32.56
CA GLN A 836 7.76 51.33 32.17
C GLN A 836 7.91 51.39 30.65
N GLU A 837 7.59 52.55 30.07
CA GLU A 837 7.86 52.88 28.68
C GLU A 837 9.28 53.43 28.52
N SER A 838 9.94 53.11 27.41
CA SER A 838 10.36 54.10 26.39
C SER A 838 11.59 53.63 25.59
N TYR A 839 11.41 53.49 24.28
CA TYR A 839 12.45 53.75 23.28
C TYR A 839 11.77 54.37 22.04
N GLY A 840 12.38 55.41 21.47
CA GLY A 840 11.77 56.22 20.42
C GLY A 840 11.78 55.57 19.03
N PRO A 841 10.95 56.04 18.09
CA PRO A 841 10.84 55.46 16.76
C PRO A 841 12.06 55.77 15.85
N PRO A 842 12.52 54.81 15.03
CA PRO A 842 13.43 55.07 13.90
C PRO A 842 12.72 55.84 12.77
N PRO A 843 13.47 56.47 11.84
CA PRO A 843 12.94 57.53 10.97
C PRO A 843 12.06 57.06 9.81
N SER A 844 11.09 57.91 9.45
CA SER A 844 10.25 57.77 8.28
C SER A 844 11.02 58.02 6.97
N GLN A 845 10.92 57.11 6.02
CA GLN A 845 11.16 57.40 4.59
C GLN A 845 9.82 57.47 3.86
N GLU A 846 9.59 58.58 3.15
CA GLU A 846 8.40 58.75 2.31
C GLU A 846 8.60 58.00 0.98
N TYR A 847 7.65 57.12 0.65
CA TYR A 847 7.42 56.68 -0.73
C TYR A 847 5.98 57.01 -1.11
N GLY A 848 5.82 57.91 -2.10
CA GLY A 848 4.51 58.33 -2.59
C GLY A 848 3.77 57.21 -3.34
N PRO A 849 2.43 57.29 -3.44
CA PRO A 849 1.64 56.25 -4.08
C PRO A 849 1.87 56.19 -5.61
N PRO A 850 2.06 54.99 -6.19
CA PRO A 850 1.96 54.80 -7.65
C PRO A 850 0.52 55.07 -8.14
N PRO A 851 0.34 55.40 -9.44
CA PRO A 851 -0.84 56.15 -9.89
C PRO A 851 -2.12 55.30 -10.01
N SER A 852 -3.24 55.89 -9.60
CA SER A 852 -4.58 55.45 -9.97
C SER A 852 -4.88 55.74 -11.45
N GLN A 853 -5.28 54.72 -12.21
CA GLN A 853 -5.99 54.93 -13.48
C GLN A 853 -7.49 54.68 -13.27
N GLU A 854 -8.30 55.64 -13.74
CA GLU A 854 -9.75 55.61 -13.62
C GLU A 854 -10.38 54.72 -14.70
N TYR A 855 -11.48 54.03 -14.34
CA TYR A 855 -12.49 53.62 -15.31
C TYR A 855 -13.86 54.09 -14.84
N GLY A 856 -14.53 54.90 -15.68
CA GLY A 856 -15.78 55.57 -15.35
C GLY A 856 -17.02 54.67 -15.34
N PRO A 857 -18.14 55.13 -14.76
CA PRO A 857 -19.35 54.34 -14.57
C PRO A 857 -20.22 54.24 -15.84
N PRO A 858 -21.03 53.17 -15.99
CA PRO A 858 -22.04 53.09 -17.04
C PRO A 858 -23.32 53.88 -16.69
N PRO A 859 -23.73 54.89 -17.49
CA PRO A 859 -25.05 55.52 -17.36
C PRO A 859 -26.17 54.63 -17.96
N GLN A 860 -27.42 54.95 -17.61
CA GLN A 860 -28.60 54.12 -17.84
C GLN A 860 -29.50 54.65 -18.99
N SER A 861 -30.45 53.83 -19.47
CA SER A 861 -31.92 54.04 -19.24
C SER A 861 -32.89 53.75 -20.42
N HIS A 862 -34.17 53.57 -20.03
CA HIS A 862 -35.44 53.69 -20.80
C HIS A 862 -35.89 52.57 -21.78
N GLY A 863 -37.14 52.09 -21.60
CA GLY A 863 -37.85 51.21 -22.56
C GLY A 863 -38.88 50.22 -21.97
N ARG A 864 -40.17 50.60 -21.94
CA ARG A 864 -41.38 49.75 -21.72
C ARG A 864 -42.44 50.19 -22.76
N PRO A 865 -43.55 49.46 -23.10
CA PRO A 865 -44.34 48.54 -22.25
C PRO A 865 -44.99 47.29 -22.95
N ARG A 866 -46.00 46.69 -22.29
CA ARG A 866 -46.96 45.61 -22.71
C ARG A 866 -46.42 44.16 -22.69
N GLY A 867 -47.14 43.14 -22.22
CA GLY A 867 -48.23 43.12 -21.21
C GLY A 867 -49.53 42.35 -21.54
N TYR A 868 -49.59 41.07 -21.16
CA TYR A 868 -50.74 40.19 -20.80
C TYR A 868 -50.10 38.97 -20.09
N GLY A 869 -50.61 38.25 -19.09
CA GLY A 869 -51.88 38.18 -18.33
C GLY A 869 -52.00 36.70 -17.86
N ARG A 870 -52.45 36.29 -16.66
CA ARG A 870 -53.22 36.92 -15.58
C ARG A 870 -53.08 36.10 -14.27
N SER A 871 -53.25 36.73 -13.10
CA SER A 871 -53.90 36.17 -11.87
C SER A 871 -53.19 35.02 -11.10
N ARG A 872 -53.07 35.03 -9.76
CA ARG A 872 -53.53 35.97 -8.71
C ARG A 872 -52.64 35.88 -7.45
N THR A 873 -52.47 37.02 -6.77
CA THR A 873 -51.99 37.15 -5.38
C THR A 873 -53.12 37.80 -4.54
N PRO A 874 -53.04 37.87 -3.19
CA PRO A 874 -52.35 39.01 -2.54
C PRO A 874 -51.55 38.67 -1.26
N ARG A 875 -51.05 39.73 -0.60
CA ARG A 875 -49.95 39.80 0.39
C ARG A 875 -50.43 40.01 1.87
N PRO A 876 -49.52 40.04 2.88
CA PRO A 876 -49.79 40.20 4.35
C PRO A 876 -49.94 41.70 4.74
N PRO A 877 -49.75 42.24 6.00
CA PRO A 877 -49.28 41.68 7.30
C PRO A 877 -49.93 42.21 8.63
N ALA A 878 -49.47 41.72 9.82
CA ALA A 878 -49.08 42.52 11.02
C ALA A 878 -48.83 41.74 12.36
N VAL A 879 -47.67 41.97 13.00
CA VAL A 879 -47.35 42.30 14.43
C VAL A 879 -48.19 41.74 15.64
N LEU A 880 -47.55 40.89 16.47
CA LEU A 880 -47.58 40.72 17.98
C LEU A 880 -48.94 40.52 18.75
N PRO A 881 -49.01 40.14 20.07
CA PRO A 881 -47.97 39.93 21.11
C PRO A 881 -48.07 38.58 21.92
N GLU A 882 -47.54 38.55 23.16
CA GLU A 882 -47.47 37.43 24.15
C GLU A 882 -48.80 37.07 24.86
N PRO A 883 -48.82 36.02 25.72
CA PRO A 883 -48.87 36.28 27.19
C PRO A 883 -47.99 35.34 28.08
N VAL A 884 -48.11 35.46 29.42
CA VAL A 884 -47.04 35.19 30.44
C VAL A 884 -47.47 34.29 31.63
N ALA A 885 -46.56 33.41 32.09
CA ALA A 885 -46.42 32.71 33.41
C ALA A 885 -47.61 31.87 33.99
N ALA A 886 -47.47 30.96 34.98
CA ALA A 886 -46.38 30.55 35.90
C ALA A 886 -46.40 28.98 36.11
N ASP A 887 -45.88 28.26 37.12
CA ASP A 887 -45.23 28.56 38.43
C ASP A 887 -44.42 27.35 39.00
N HIS A 888 -43.93 27.42 40.25
CA HIS A 888 -43.04 26.48 40.99
C HIS A 888 -43.37 26.43 42.51
N PRO A 889 -42.77 25.59 43.41
CA PRO A 889 -42.14 24.25 43.26
C PRO A 889 -42.71 23.15 44.25
N PRO A 890 -42.08 22.62 45.36
CA PRO A 890 -42.30 21.23 45.86
C PRO A 890 -42.74 21.21 47.38
N PRO A 891 -42.43 20.25 48.33
CA PRO A 891 -41.76 18.93 48.28
C PRO A 891 -42.29 17.78 49.22
N ALA A 892 -41.69 16.58 49.05
CA ALA A 892 -41.31 15.56 50.07
C ALA A 892 -42.33 14.63 50.81
N ALA A 893 -41.79 13.45 51.18
CA ALA A 893 -42.09 12.55 52.32
C ALA A 893 -43.28 11.53 52.29
N VAL A 894 -42.88 10.24 52.46
CA VAL A 894 -43.40 9.19 53.39
C VAL A 894 -44.92 8.97 53.59
N LEU A 895 -45.37 7.71 53.37
CA LEU A 895 -46.24 6.88 54.25
C LEU A 895 -46.39 5.46 53.61
N SER A 896 -45.93 4.38 54.27
CA SER A 896 -46.72 3.30 54.92
C SER A 896 -47.96 2.75 54.17
N GLY A 897 -48.25 1.44 54.09
CA GLY A 897 -47.54 0.23 54.59
C GLY A 897 -48.49 -0.81 55.21
N GLN A 898 -48.16 -2.11 55.17
CA GLN A 898 -48.74 -3.22 55.98
C GLN A 898 -47.69 -4.36 56.03
N VAL A 899 -47.17 -4.87 57.16
CA VAL A 899 -47.75 -5.43 58.42
C VAL A 899 -48.00 -6.95 58.34
N ARG A 900 -47.02 -7.74 58.82
CA ARG A 900 -47.14 -8.88 59.77
C ARG A 900 -45.76 -9.56 59.97
N GLY A 901 -45.50 -10.12 61.16
CA GLY A 901 -44.34 -10.99 61.42
C GLY A 901 -43.47 -10.63 62.63
N ALA A 902 -43.87 -11.08 63.83
CA ALA A 902 -43.02 -11.16 65.02
C ALA A 902 -42.15 -12.46 64.95
N ARG A 903 -41.06 -12.70 65.70
CA ARG A 903 -40.40 -11.98 66.81
C ARG A 903 -38.92 -12.46 66.94
N ALA A 904 -38.22 -11.97 67.96
CA ALA A 904 -36.86 -12.31 68.43
C ALA A 904 -36.36 -13.78 68.27
N GLY A 905 -35.06 -14.08 68.27
CA GLY A 905 -33.89 -13.18 68.33
C GLY A 905 -32.73 -13.74 69.18
N GLY A 906 -31.50 -13.67 68.63
CA GLY A 906 -30.23 -13.74 69.37
C GLY A 906 -29.68 -15.12 69.77
N ARG A 907 -28.58 -15.53 69.13
CA ARG A 907 -27.31 -15.96 69.76
C ARG A 907 -26.20 -16.08 68.71
N ALA A 908 -24.94 -16.13 69.15
CA ALA A 908 -23.75 -16.17 68.31
C ALA A 908 -22.76 -17.25 68.78
N SER A 909 -21.69 -17.49 67.99
CA SER A 909 -20.55 -18.40 68.21
C SER A 909 -20.81 -19.92 68.11
N GLY A 910 -19.81 -20.71 67.70
CA GLY A 910 -19.88 -22.20 67.74
C GLY A 910 -19.11 -23.01 66.67
N TRP A 911 -17.81 -22.78 66.49
CA TRP A 911 -16.87 -23.49 65.59
C TRP A 911 -16.88 -25.06 65.61
N ARG A 912 -16.49 -25.68 64.45
CA ARG A 912 -15.95 -27.07 64.23
C ARG A 912 -16.96 -28.26 64.32
N ALA A 913 -16.78 -29.42 63.65
CA ALA A 913 -15.97 -29.82 62.47
C ALA A 913 -16.37 -31.26 61.97
N SER A 914 -15.74 -31.73 60.89
CA SER A 914 -15.61 -33.13 60.38
C SER A 914 -16.84 -33.94 59.89
N ASP A 915 -16.84 -34.13 58.56
CA ASP A 915 -16.89 -35.42 57.82
C ASP A 915 -18.18 -36.19 57.44
N ALA A 916 -18.06 -36.84 56.27
CA ALA A 916 -18.85 -37.92 55.65
C ALA A 916 -20.20 -37.61 54.93
N CYS A 917 -20.17 -37.78 53.61
CA CYS A 917 -21.26 -37.65 52.64
C CYS A 917 -22.39 -38.69 52.76
N VAL A 918 -23.61 -38.32 52.33
CA VAL A 918 -24.40 -39.04 51.29
C VAL A 918 -25.12 -38.01 50.40
N GLU A 919 -25.38 -38.40 49.16
CA GLU A 919 -26.05 -37.73 48.02
C GLU A 919 -27.52 -37.27 48.28
N TYR A 920 -28.21 -36.45 47.46
CA TYR A 920 -28.04 -36.14 46.02
C TYR A 920 -28.70 -34.78 45.60
N LEU A 921 -28.51 -34.38 44.34
CA LEU A 921 -29.22 -33.33 43.55
C LEU A 921 -28.90 -31.81 43.72
N GLN A 922 -28.03 -31.36 42.80
CA GLN A 922 -28.26 -30.27 41.81
C GLN A 922 -27.63 -28.85 41.95
N GLN A 923 -27.04 -28.43 40.81
CA GLN A 923 -26.73 -27.07 40.33
C GLN A 923 -25.55 -26.27 40.91
N ARG A 924 -24.35 -26.85 40.70
CA ARG A 924 -23.16 -26.22 40.06
C ARG A 924 -22.82 -24.76 40.45
N SER A 925 -21.81 -24.63 41.31
CA SER A 925 -20.76 -23.61 41.17
C SER A 925 -19.41 -24.32 40.99
N VAL A 926 -18.52 -23.80 40.16
CA VAL A 926 -17.19 -24.39 39.91
C VAL A 926 -16.12 -23.40 40.36
N LEU A 927 -15.32 -23.80 41.35
CA LEU A 927 -14.18 -23.04 41.82
C LEU A 927 -12.92 -23.53 41.09
N VAL A 928 -12.16 -22.62 40.48
CA VAL A 928 -10.83 -22.93 39.93
C VAL A 928 -9.83 -21.94 40.52
N VAL A 929 -8.84 -22.47 41.23
CA VAL A 929 -7.69 -21.72 41.74
C VAL A 929 -6.44 -22.28 41.07
N SER A 930 -5.58 -21.42 40.54
CA SER A 930 -4.31 -21.84 39.95
C SER A 930 -3.20 -20.89 40.38
N CYS A 931 -2.32 -21.37 41.26
CA CYS A 931 -1.11 -20.66 41.66
C CYS A 931 0.06 -21.15 40.79
N ALA A 932 0.81 -20.23 40.19
CA ALA A 932 2.07 -20.55 39.53
C ALA A 932 3.21 -20.52 40.56
N TYR A 933 3.95 -21.62 40.71
CA TYR A 933 5.22 -21.62 41.44
C TYR A 933 6.35 -21.19 40.49
N ALA A 934 7.02 -20.09 40.81
CA ALA A 934 8.28 -19.71 40.17
C ALA A 934 9.45 -20.44 40.86
N THR A 935 9.98 -21.48 40.21
CA THR A 935 11.15 -22.22 40.71
C THR A 935 12.45 -21.63 40.20
N GLU A 936 12.79 -20.42 40.66
CA GLU A 936 14.17 -20.00 40.99
C GLU A 936 14.19 -18.62 41.66
N ARG A 937 15.35 -18.20 42.20
CA ARG A 937 15.43 -17.19 43.28
C ARG A 937 15.17 -15.75 42.80
N VAL A 938 13.97 -15.24 43.09
CA VAL A 938 13.63 -13.81 43.04
C VAL A 938 13.15 -13.36 44.43
N PRO A 939 13.49 -12.14 44.93
CA PRO A 939 12.97 -11.63 46.20
C PRO A 939 11.44 -11.51 46.19
N ALA A 940 10.78 -11.96 47.25
CA ALA A 940 9.32 -12.06 47.27
C ALA A 940 8.62 -10.69 47.35
N SER A 941 7.97 -10.30 46.26
CA SER A 941 6.94 -9.25 46.21
C SER A 941 6.06 -9.46 44.98
N VAL A 942 4.75 -9.23 45.12
CA VAL A 942 3.69 -9.47 44.12
C VAL A 942 3.49 -10.94 43.72
N CYS A 943 2.40 -11.52 44.21
CA CYS A 943 1.79 -12.75 43.68
C CYS A 943 0.32 -12.43 43.36
N VAL A 944 -0.09 -12.55 42.09
CA VAL A 944 -1.43 -12.16 41.64
C VAL A 944 -2.33 -13.39 41.52
N CYS A 945 -3.46 -13.37 42.23
CA CYS A 945 -4.52 -14.37 42.13
C CYS A 945 -5.81 -13.68 41.68
N VAL A 946 -6.28 -13.97 40.45
CA VAL A 946 -7.56 -13.44 39.93
C VAL A 946 -8.69 -14.38 40.30
N LEU A 947 -9.79 -13.85 40.85
CA LEU A 947 -10.88 -14.65 41.43
C LEU A 947 -12.24 -14.21 40.83
N VAL A 948 -12.85 -15.07 40.01
CA VAL A 948 -14.08 -14.74 39.27
C VAL A 948 -15.28 -15.50 39.84
N CYS A 949 -16.16 -14.79 40.55
CA CYS A 949 -17.44 -15.31 41.03
C CYS A 949 -18.62 -14.74 40.23
N CYS A 950 -19.24 -15.57 39.39
CA CYS A 950 -20.43 -15.19 38.63
C CYS A 950 -21.71 -15.31 39.49
N TYR A 951 -22.15 -14.21 40.10
CA TYR A 951 -23.53 -14.07 40.60
C TYR A 951 -24.45 -13.40 39.57
N GLY A 952 -25.71 -13.83 39.53
CA GLY A 952 -26.64 -13.45 38.46
C GLY A 952 -27.20 -12.03 38.55
N ARG A 953 -27.39 -11.39 37.38
CA ARG A 953 -28.11 -10.12 37.17
C ARG A 953 -27.56 -8.89 37.92
N GLY A 954 -26.25 -8.68 37.82
CA GLY A 954 -25.60 -7.38 38.03
C GLY A 954 -24.44 -7.19 37.04
N PRO A 955 -23.93 -5.96 36.83
CA PRO A 955 -22.68 -5.76 36.12
C PRO A 955 -21.52 -6.39 36.91
N PRO A 956 -20.52 -7.01 36.25
CA PRO A 956 -19.41 -7.65 36.94
C PRO A 956 -18.49 -6.60 37.59
N ILE A 957 -18.22 -6.78 38.89
CA ILE A 957 -17.17 -6.05 39.60
C ILE A 957 -15.92 -6.93 39.59
N VAL A 958 -14.80 -6.39 39.11
CA VAL A 958 -13.48 -7.02 39.19
C VAL A 958 -12.80 -6.60 40.49
N TRP A 959 -12.16 -7.55 41.15
CA TRP A 959 -11.17 -7.36 42.22
C TRP A 959 -9.88 -8.07 41.81
#